data_AF-A0A0V0V7B2-F1
#
_entry.id   AF-A0A0V0V7B2-F1
#
_cell.length_a   1.000
_cell.length_b   1.000
_cell.length_c   1.000
_cell.angle_alpha   90.00
_cell.angle_beta   90.00
_cell.angle_gamma   90.00
#
_symmetry.space_group_name_H-M   'P 1'
#
loop_
_entity.id
_entity.type
_entity.pdbx_description
1 polymer ?
#
loop_
_entity_poly.entity_id
_entity_poly.type
_entity_poly.pdbx_seq_one_letter_code
_entity_poly.pdbx_strand_id
1 'polypeptide(L)'
;LGIFKSVAMENTMVKKYHRDPGKRVFVNRSLELEKIKFFGFDMDYTLAVYKSPEYEILGFRLVIERLISIGYSPELLQLKYDNTFPIRGLWFDNLYGNLLKVDAFGNILVGVHGFEQAIESLYPNKFIQLSEDRVYVLNTLFNVPETYLIACLVNYMDNCPGSSREPSGVKLGDMYMSYKSMYQDVRAAVDWVHYHGDMKRITLNNLEKYVHKDPRLPMLLTRMRDNGAKTFLLTNSGYFYTDKVMTYLLDSETKSWRSYFDFIVVDANKPLWFAEGTVFRQVDQGTGTLRIGSHLGPLRPNQIYAGGSSEVFSKLVGARGREVLYLGDHIFGDVLRSKKGRGWRTFLVVPELVQELHVWTERRGLFTRLQNLDIQLGAAFKNMDSSSEIRPDIREIRESMRSVTHEMDMAYGMLGSLFRSGSRQTFFASQVERYADLYAHSCCNLLYYPFFYFFRAPSMLMPHESTVEHEETGPIDFSGLTPIDRGRNVTISESMEGLSVGEPMTTHSVEGTNSPMFGSFKRAKHVRIDFNDSMTNSNSDSIQNDLARYGINNVSNEECEACKKSIVGQVAIALGKMWHEEHFVCAHCGERLAHRNFYERSGSIYCEHDYHRLFSPRCAYCNTPIKEKCITALDQTWHPEHFYCAKCGRPIGEEIFHEKDGRAFCHKDYFTNFTPTCHGCKRPITGHYITALNCEWHSDCFVQQAVKETEADATILYVPAQASADAIHEAIDAKVPLIVVITEGIPQLDMVKVKQKLLKQSDCRLVGPNCPGLIRGANAKPVVSFIAGVTAPPGRRMGHAGAIISGGKGTAAHKIEALKEAGVTVVMSPAQMGISLARHVYHGQPGAH
;
A
#
# COMPACT_ATOMS: atom_id res chain seq x y z
N LEU A 1 49.62 5.18 -16.53
CA LEU A 1 50.06 6.58 -16.67
C LEU A 1 49.96 7.08 -18.13
N GLY A 2 48.86 6.81 -18.82
CA GLY A 2 48.64 7.35 -20.16
C GLY A 2 47.19 7.13 -20.53
N ILE A 3 46.40 8.21 -20.45
CA ILE A 3 45.20 8.62 -21.21
C ILE A 3 44.68 9.86 -20.45
N PHE A 4 45.46 10.93 -20.45
CA PHE A 4 45.03 12.29 -20.07
C PHE A 4 45.71 13.25 -21.03
N LYS A 5 45.31 13.21 -22.30
CA LYS A 5 45.60 14.26 -23.29
C LYS A 5 44.44 14.31 -24.27
N SER A 6 43.63 15.36 -24.14
CA SER A 6 42.80 16.05 -25.14
C SER A 6 41.37 16.30 -24.66
N VAL A 7 41.19 17.30 -23.78
CA VAL A 7 39.94 18.07 -23.76
C VAL A 7 40.33 19.53 -23.61
N ALA A 8 40.69 20.16 -24.73
CA ALA A 8 40.72 21.60 -24.86
C ALA A 8 39.56 21.99 -25.78
N MET A 9 38.61 22.72 -25.19
CA MET A 9 37.66 23.66 -25.80
C MET A 9 37.09 23.34 -27.19
N GLU A 10 35.88 22.79 -27.22
CA GLU A 10 34.83 23.20 -28.14
C GLU A 10 33.52 23.30 -27.34
N ASN A 11 32.93 24.50 -27.32
CA ASN A 11 31.71 24.83 -26.60
C ASN A 11 30.48 24.35 -27.39
N THR A 12 30.42 23.04 -27.68
CA THR A 12 29.23 22.38 -28.23
C THR A 12 28.46 21.75 -27.07
N MET A 13 27.20 22.17 -26.88
CA MET A 13 26.29 21.52 -25.94
C MET A 13 26.34 20.00 -26.15
N VAL A 14 26.95 19.27 -25.22
CA VAL A 14 27.04 17.80 -25.27
C VAL A 14 25.60 17.28 -25.30
N LYS A 15 25.12 16.84 -26.48
CA LYS A 15 23.83 16.16 -26.58
C LYS A 15 23.85 15.02 -25.58
N LYS A 16 22.95 15.08 -24.59
CA LYS A 16 22.80 14.07 -23.54
C LYS A 16 22.64 12.71 -24.22
N TYR A 17 23.63 11.81 -24.06
CA TYR A 17 23.58 10.50 -24.72
C TYR A 17 22.40 9.69 -24.17
N HIS A 18 21.55 9.22 -25.07
CA HIS A 18 20.41 8.39 -24.76
C HIS A 18 20.44 7.14 -25.63
N ARG A 19 20.28 5.97 -25.00
CA ARG A 19 20.05 4.71 -25.73
C ARG A 19 18.74 4.82 -26.52
N ASP A 20 18.66 4.01 -27.57
CA ASP A 20 17.43 3.78 -28.33
C ASP A 20 16.21 3.61 -27.39
N PRO A 21 15.09 4.33 -27.62
CA PRO A 21 13.91 4.24 -26.76
C PRO A 21 13.40 2.81 -26.56
N GLY A 22 13.47 1.96 -27.60
CA GLY A 22 13.11 0.54 -27.54
C GLY A 22 14.05 -0.31 -26.69
N LYS A 23 15.22 0.19 -26.31
CA LYS A 23 16.19 -0.47 -25.42
C LYS A 23 16.36 0.25 -24.09
N ARG A 24 15.55 1.29 -23.84
CA ARG A 24 15.74 2.19 -22.70
C ARG A 24 15.03 1.67 -21.45
N VAL A 25 15.65 1.90 -20.30
CA VAL A 25 15.01 1.86 -19.00
C VAL A 25 14.85 3.31 -18.57
N PHE A 26 13.62 3.72 -18.28
CA PHE A 26 13.29 5.07 -17.85
C PHE A 26 13.37 5.16 -16.32
N VAL A 27 13.73 6.33 -15.82
CA VAL A 27 14.19 6.52 -14.43
C VAL A 27 13.42 7.65 -13.79
N ASN A 28 12.60 7.35 -12.79
CA ASN A 28 11.92 8.34 -11.96
C ASN A 28 12.72 8.66 -10.69
N ARG A 29 13.43 7.67 -10.14
CA ARG A 29 14.31 7.83 -8.97
C ARG A 29 15.63 7.13 -9.19
N SER A 30 16.72 7.80 -8.79
CA SER A 30 18.07 7.29 -8.98
C SER A 30 18.25 5.92 -8.30
N LEU A 31 18.86 4.99 -9.01
CA LEU A 31 19.04 3.60 -8.57
C LEU A 31 20.40 3.10 -9.02
N GLU A 32 21.17 2.57 -8.08
CA GLU A 32 22.46 1.93 -8.34
C GLU A 32 22.26 0.42 -8.40
N LEU A 33 22.45 -0.19 -9.57
CA LEU A 33 22.21 -1.62 -9.75
C LEU A 33 23.18 -2.48 -8.93
N GLU A 34 24.39 -1.99 -8.64
CA GLU A 34 25.40 -2.72 -7.86
C GLU A 34 24.93 -3.04 -6.43
N LYS A 35 24.05 -2.19 -5.88
CA LYS A 35 23.45 -2.34 -4.55
C LYS A 35 22.30 -3.35 -4.53
N ILE A 36 21.79 -3.76 -5.69
CA ILE A 36 20.73 -4.75 -5.78
C ILE A 36 21.33 -6.15 -5.63
N LYS A 37 20.85 -6.90 -4.65
CA LYS A 37 21.26 -8.28 -4.36
C LYS A 37 20.20 -9.30 -4.73
N PHE A 38 18.94 -8.87 -4.85
CA PHE A 38 17.81 -9.73 -5.21
C PHE A 38 17.00 -9.11 -6.35
N PHE A 39 16.79 -9.88 -7.42
CA PHE A 39 15.87 -9.54 -8.50
C PHE A 39 14.63 -10.43 -8.39
N GLY A 40 13.50 -9.82 -8.08
CA GLY A 40 12.22 -10.52 -7.99
C GLY A 40 11.34 -10.23 -9.18
N PHE A 41 10.63 -11.24 -9.66
CA PHE A 41 9.79 -11.11 -10.85
C PHE A 41 8.36 -11.56 -10.56
N ASP A 42 7.39 -10.81 -11.07
CA ASP A 42 6.08 -11.37 -11.40
C ASP A 42 6.14 -12.21 -12.69
N MET A 43 5.14 -13.07 -12.90
CA MET A 43 5.05 -13.89 -14.11
C MET A 43 4.18 -13.25 -15.18
N ASP A 44 2.87 -13.18 -14.95
CA ASP A 44 1.87 -12.75 -15.92
C ASP A 44 2.12 -11.29 -16.32
N TYR A 45 2.10 -10.98 -17.62
CA TYR A 45 2.41 -9.67 -18.21
C TYR A 45 3.79 -9.05 -17.87
N THR A 46 4.64 -9.76 -17.12
CA THR A 46 5.99 -9.33 -16.73
C THR A 46 7.08 -10.17 -17.41
N LEU A 47 7.07 -11.48 -17.16
CA LEU A 47 7.90 -12.46 -17.87
C LEU A 47 7.10 -13.08 -19.03
N ALA A 48 5.84 -13.43 -18.77
CA ALA A 48 4.89 -13.99 -19.72
C ALA A 48 4.00 -12.87 -20.28
N VAL A 49 4.47 -12.16 -21.31
CA VAL A 49 3.67 -11.14 -21.97
C VAL A 49 2.70 -11.82 -22.95
N TYR A 50 1.40 -11.67 -22.73
CA TYR A 50 0.38 -12.22 -23.61
C TYR A 50 0.27 -11.42 -24.92
N LYS A 51 -0.04 -12.10 -26.02
CA LYS A 51 -0.18 -11.48 -27.35
C LYS A 51 -1.50 -10.73 -27.47
N SER A 52 -1.41 -9.48 -27.91
CA SER A 52 -2.55 -8.62 -28.18
C SER A 52 -2.81 -8.52 -29.69
N PRO A 53 -4.06 -8.62 -30.16
CA PRO A 53 -5.31 -8.69 -29.38
C PRO A 53 -5.80 -10.13 -29.10
N GLU A 54 -5.06 -11.18 -29.47
CA GLU A 54 -5.56 -12.56 -29.44
C GLU A 54 -5.99 -13.04 -28.05
N TYR A 55 -5.24 -12.65 -27.02
CA TYR A 55 -5.53 -13.05 -25.64
C TYR A 55 -6.74 -12.29 -25.08
N GLU A 56 -6.87 -11.01 -25.40
CA GLU A 56 -8.02 -10.18 -25.02
C GLU A 56 -9.30 -10.67 -25.68
N ILE A 57 -9.25 -11.03 -26.98
CA ILE A 57 -10.39 -11.63 -27.70
C ILE A 57 -10.84 -12.94 -27.02
N LEU A 58 -9.89 -13.77 -26.58
CA LEU A 58 -10.21 -15.00 -25.86
C LEU A 58 -10.92 -14.70 -24.54
N GLY A 59 -10.35 -13.81 -23.72
CA GLY A 59 -10.94 -13.41 -22.45
C GLY A 59 -12.34 -12.82 -22.62
N PHE A 60 -12.50 -11.87 -23.56
CA PHE A 60 -13.76 -11.23 -23.88
C PHE A 60 -14.86 -12.24 -24.24
N ARG A 61 -14.57 -13.17 -25.15
CA ARG A 61 -15.53 -14.20 -25.57
C ARG A 61 -15.95 -15.11 -24.42
N LEU A 62 -14.99 -15.61 -23.63
CA LEU A 62 -15.29 -16.53 -22.52
C LEU A 62 -16.10 -15.85 -21.42
N VAL A 63 -15.87 -14.55 -21.17
CA VAL A 63 -16.67 -13.78 -20.20
C VAL A 63 -18.09 -13.60 -20.70
N ILE A 64 -18.31 -13.30 -21.99
CA ILE A 64 -19.65 -13.24 -22.59
C ILE A 64 -20.37 -14.59 -22.46
N GLU A 65 -19.71 -15.70 -22.81
CA GLU A 65 -20.27 -17.05 -22.66
C GLU A 65 -20.67 -17.32 -21.20
N ARG A 66 -19.86 -16.86 -20.25
CA ARG A 66 -20.17 -16.98 -18.82
C ARG A 66 -21.37 -16.12 -18.42
N LEU A 67 -21.46 -14.87 -18.86
CA LEU A 67 -22.61 -13.99 -18.59
C LEU A 67 -23.91 -14.57 -19.12
N ILE A 68 -23.90 -15.15 -20.32
CA ILE A 68 -25.07 -15.81 -20.90
C ILE A 68 -25.47 -17.03 -20.07
N SER A 69 -24.49 -17.82 -19.61
CA SER A 69 -24.78 -19.00 -18.77
C SER A 69 -25.45 -18.67 -17.43
N ILE A 70 -25.33 -17.42 -16.96
CA ILE A 70 -25.95 -16.96 -15.70
C ILE A 70 -27.23 -16.13 -15.95
N GLY A 71 -27.66 -15.96 -17.20
CA GLY A 71 -28.98 -15.39 -17.55
C GLY A 71 -28.97 -14.11 -18.39
N TYR A 72 -27.81 -13.60 -18.81
CA TYR A 72 -27.77 -12.49 -19.77
C TYR A 72 -28.21 -12.92 -21.18
N SER A 73 -28.67 -11.98 -22.01
CA SER A 73 -29.19 -12.26 -23.35
C SER A 73 -28.17 -12.99 -24.26
N PRO A 74 -28.59 -14.04 -24.99
CA PRO A 74 -27.74 -14.70 -26.00
C PRO A 74 -27.24 -13.76 -27.10
N GLU A 75 -27.89 -12.62 -27.32
CA GLU A 75 -27.50 -11.61 -28.31
C GLU A 75 -26.10 -11.03 -28.03
N LEU A 76 -25.62 -11.11 -26.79
CA LEU A 76 -24.28 -10.68 -26.43
C LEU A 76 -23.18 -11.43 -27.21
N LEU A 77 -23.45 -12.63 -27.75
CA LEU A 77 -22.49 -13.35 -28.62
C LEU A 77 -22.17 -12.61 -29.92
N GLN A 78 -22.99 -11.65 -30.33
CA GLN A 78 -22.75 -10.84 -31.53
C GLN A 78 -21.69 -9.76 -31.31
N LEU A 79 -21.39 -9.43 -30.05
CA LEU A 79 -20.40 -8.42 -29.71
C LEU A 79 -19.00 -8.89 -30.14
N LYS A 80 -18.25 -7.98 -30.77
CA LYS A 80 -16.88 -8.21 -31.20
C LYS A 80 -15.96 -7.31 -30.40
N TYR A 81 -14.85 -7.89 -29.93
CA TYR A 81 -13.81 -7.15 -29.23
C TYR A 81 -13.15 -6.14 -30.16
N ASP A 82 -13.06 -4.88 -29.73
CA ASP A 82 -12.36 -3.80 -30.41
C ASP A 82 -11.20 -3.32 -29.53
N ASN A 83 -9.98 -3.55 -29.98
CA ASN A 83 -8.76 -3.19 -29.26
C ASN A 83 -8.38 -1.71 -29.37
N THR A 84 -9.11 -0.91 -30.17
CA THR A 84 -8.86 0.53 -30.34
C THR A 84 -9.58 1.41 -29.30
N PHE A 85 -10.53 0.82 -28.58
CA PHE A 85 -11.32 1.49 -27.55
C PHE A 85 -10.65 1.48 -26.17
N PRO A 86 -10.41 0.32 -25.53
CA PRO A 86 -10.05 0.30 -24.11
C PRO A 86 -8.59 0.69 -23.89
N ILE A 87 -8.36 1.46 -22.83
CA ILE A 87 -7.01 1.71 -22.29
C ILE A 87 -6.98 1.30 -20.82
N ARG A 88 -5.79 0.94 -20.34
CA ARG A 88 -5.58 0.60 -18.92
C ARG A 88 -5.66 1.85 -18.05
N GLY A 89 -6.07 1.67 -16.80
CA GLY A 89 -6.10 2.72 -15.77
C GLY A 89 -7.37 3.57 -15.77
N LEU A 90 -8.40 3.21 -16.55
CA LEU A 90 -9.70 3.87 -16.49
C LEU A 90 -10.41 3.61 -15.17
N TRP A 91 -11.25 4.55 -14.78
CA TRP A 91 -12.12 4.47 -13.61
C TRP A 91 -13.53 4.12 -14.09
N PHE A 92 -14.11 3.07 -13.54
CA PHE A 92 -15.53 2.79 -13.73
C PHE A 92 -16.33 3.38 -12.56
N ASP A 93 -17.26 4.30 -12.86
CA ASP A 93 -18.21 4.83 -11.88
C ASP A 93 -19.43 3.91 -11.78
N ASN A 94 -19.47 3.12 -10.71
CA ASN A 94 -20.56 2.17 -10.43
C ASN A 94 -21.93 2.86 -10.28
N LEU A 95 -21.95 4.17 -9.96
CA LEU A 95 -23.20 4.89 -9.81
C LEU A 95 -23.84 5.19 -11.15
N TYR A 96 -23.06 5.72 -12.10
CA TYR A 96 -23.57 6.25 -13.37
C TYR A 96 -23.20 5.42 -14.61
N GLY A 97 -22.50 4.28 -14.45
CA GLY A 97 -22.13 3.40 -15.57
C GLY A 97 -21.13 4.03 -16.54
N ASN A 98 -20.32 4.97 -16.07
CA ASN A 98 -19.39 5.73 -16.91
C ASN A 98 -17.96 5.21 -16.78
N LEU A 99 -17.25 5.11 -17.90
CA LEU A 99 -15.80 4.95 -17.92
C LEU A 99 -15.14 6.33 -17.97
N LEU A 100 -14.24 6.59 -17.03
CA LEU A 100 -13.62 7.89 -16.82
C LEU A 100 -12.10 7.76 -16.90
N LYS A 101 -11.48 8.56 -17.75
CA LYS A 101 -10.06 8.85 -17.73
C LYS A 101 -9.85 10.08 -16.86
N VAL A 102 -9.10 9.94 -15.77
CA VAL A 102 -8.92 11.02 -14.79
C VAL A 102 -7.44 11.34 -14.57
N ASP A 103 -7.17 12.53 -14.03
CA ASP A 103 -5.83 12.91 -13.57
C ASP A 103 -5.56 12.50 -12.11
N ALA A 104 -4.37 12.86 -11.60
CA ALA A 104 -3.94 12.55 -10.24
C ALA A 104 -4.85 13.10 -9.12
N PHE A 105 -5.66 14.12 -9.44
CA PHE A 105 -6.52 14.81 -8.49
C PHE A 105 -7.98 14.37 -8.60
N GLY A 106 -8.33 13.51 -9.58
CA GLY A 106 -9.70 13.09 -9.82
C GLY A 106 -10.47 13.99 -10.80
N ASN A 107 -9.78 14.91 -11.48
CA ASN A 107 -10.43 15.66 -12.55
C ASN A 107 -10.60 14.77 -13.78
N ILE A 108 -11.78 14.83 -14.39
CA ILE A 108 -12.14 14.04 -15.56
C ILE A 108 -11.49 14.67 -16.80
N LEU A 109 -10.68 13.88 -17.50
CA LEU A 109 -10.02 14.23 -18.75
C LEU A 109 -10.89 13.82 -19.95
N VAL A 110 -11.38 12.58 -19.91
CA VAL A 110 -12.28 11.99 -20.90
C VAL A 110 -13.27 11.14 -20.11
N GLY A 111 -14.53 11.09 -20.53
CA GLY A 111 -15.40 10.04 -20.02
C GLY A 111 -16.53 9.71 -20.98
N VAL A 112 -16.96 8.46 -20.89
CA VAL A 112 -17.92 7.86 -21.82
C VAL A 112 -18.96 7.05 -21.06
N HIS A 113 -20.19 7.08 -21.56
CA HIS A 113 -21.29 6.22 -21.15
C HIS A 113 -21.58 5.22 -22.26
N GLY A 114 -21.20 3.95 -22.07
CA GLY A 114 -21.10 3.03 -23.20
C GLY A 114 -20.10 3.58 -24.22
N PHE A 115 -20.59 4.05 -25.36
CA PHE A 115 -19.80 4.69 -26.42
C PHE A 115 -20.07 6.20 -26.60
N GLU A 116 -20.95 6.78 -25.78
CA GLU A 116 -21.33 8.20 -25.86
C GLU A 116 -20.45 9.08 -24.96
N GLN A 117 -20.00 10.24 -25.43
CA GLN A 117 -19.13 11.15 -24.65
C GLN A 117 -19.88 12.14 -23.76
N ALA A 118 -21.22 12.17 -23.82
CA ALA A 118 -22.05 13.20 -23.19
C ALA A 118 -22.32 12.93 -21.70
N ILE A 119 -21.29 13.10 -20.85
CA ILE A 119 -21.39 12.84 -19.40
C ILE A 119 -21.35 14.11 -18.53
N GLU A 120 -21.17 15.30 -19.11
CA GLU A 120 -20.84 16.52 -18.37
C GLU A 120 -21.93 16.95 -17.38
N SER A 121 -23.20 16.70 -17.70
CA SER A 121 -24.33 16.99 -16.81
C SER A 121 -24.30 16.20 -15.50
N LEU A 122 -23.69 15.01 -15.50
CA LEU A 122 -23.56 14.13 -14.34
C LEU A 122 -22.39 14.51 -13.43
N TYR A 123 -21.42 15.28 -13.95
CA TYR A 123 -20.24 15.73 -13.20
C TYR A 123 -20.09 17.26 -13.32
N PRO A 124 -20.87 18.06 -12.57
CA PRO A 124 -20.87 19.52 -12.68
C PRO A 124 -19.50 20.18 -12.51
N ASN A 125 -18.64 19.59 -11.67
CA ASN A 125 -17.28 20.08 -11.42
C ASN A 125 -16.21 19.37 -12.27
N LYS A 126 -16.61 18.52 -13.23
CA LYS A 126 -15.71 17.63 -14.00
C LYS A 126 -14.71 16.90 -13.09
N PHE A 127 -15.20 16.44 -11.94
CA PHE A 127 -14.41 15.89 -10.86
C PHE A 127 -15.12 14.69 -10.24
N ILE A 128 -14.34 13.69 -9.86
CA ILE A 128 -14.79 12.54 -9.10
C ILE A 128 -13.75 12.19 -8.04
N GLN A 129 -14.20 11.94 -6.82
CA GLN A 129 -13.33 11.49 -5.74
C GLN A 129 -13.11 9.98 -5.84
N LEU A 130 -11.85 9.54 -5.68
CA LEU A 130 -11.54 8.11 -5.56
C LEU A 130 -12.15 7.56 -4.27
N SER A 131 -13.08 6.62 -4.41
CA SER A 131 -13.76 5.97 -3.29
C SER A 131 -14.04 4.52 -3.65
N GLU A 132 -13.66 3.57 -2.80
CA GLU A 132 -13.70 2.12 -3.10
C GLU A 132 -15.13 1.57 -3.29
N ASP A 133 -16.13 2.27 -2.73
CA ASP A 133 -17.56 1.94 -2.82
C ASP A 133 -18.23 2.39 -4.13
N ARG A 134 -17.65 3.39 -4.80
CA ARG A 134 -18.19 4.00 -6.03
C ARG A 134 -17.33 3.76 -7.26
N VAL A 135 -16.01 3.84 -7.12
CA VAL A 135 -15.07 3.81 -8.23
C VAL A 135 -14.27 2.53 -8.21
N TYR A 136 -14.25 1.84 -9.34
CA TYR A 136 -13.29 0.77 -9.59
C TYR A 136 -12.21 1.23 -10.57
N VAL A 137 -10.94 0.91 -10.30
CA VAL A 137 -9.82 1.31 -11.17
C VAL A 137 -9.28 0.10 -11.93
N LEU A 138 -9.38 0.13 -13.26
CA LEU A 138 -9.08 -0.94 -14.20
C LEU A 138 -7.58 -0.97 -14.54
N ASN A 139 -6.72 -1.33 -13.57
CA ASN A 139 -5.28 -1.07 -13.60
C ASN A 139 -4.37 -2.15 -14.24
N THR A 140 -4.90 -3.32 -14.55
CA THR A 140 -4.12 -4.45 -15.11
C THR A 140 -4.47 -4.68 -16.57
N LEU A 141 -3.58 -5.33 -17.32
CA LEU A 141 -3.87 -5.73 -18.70
C LEU A 141 -4.99 -6.78 -18.78
N PHE A 142 -5.19 -7.58 -17.72
CA PHE A 142 -6.37 -8.43 -17.58
C PHE A 142 -7.69 -7.65 -17.50
N ASN A 143 -7.65 -6.36 -17.13
CA ASN A 143 -8.85 -5.53 -17.09
C ASN A 143 -9.22 -4.94 -18.46
N VAL A 144 -8.36 -5.02 -19.48
CA VAL A 144 -8.63 -4.39 -20.79
C VAL A 144 -9.85 -5.03 -21.50
N PRO A 145 -10.03 -6.36 -21.50
CA PRO A 145 -11.24 -6.99 -22.07
C PRO A 145 -12.52 -6.61 -21.34
N GLU A 146 -12.50 -6.62 -20.00
CA GLU A 146 -13.69 -6.24 -19.19
C GLU A 146 -14.02 -4.76 -19.34
N THR A 147 -13.02 -3.89 -19.52
CA THR A 147 -13.22 -2.45 -19.75
C THR A 147 -14.10 -2.23 -20.97
N TYR A 148 -13.76 -2.88 -22.08
CA TYR A 148 -14.57 -2.80 -23.30
C TYR A 148 -15.92 -3.49 -23.14
N LEU A 149 -15.97 -4.65 -22.47
CA LEU A 149 -17.23 -5.35 -22.22
C LEU A 149 -18.22 -4.52 -21.40
N ILE A 150 -17.75 -3.80 -20.39
CA ILE A 150 -18.58 -2.88 -19.60
C ILE A 150 -19.19 -1.81 -20.51
N ALA A 151 -18.40 -1.20 -21.40
CA ALA A 151 -18.92 -0.24 -22.37
C ALA A 151 -19.97 -0.87 -23.31
N CYS A 152 -19.70 -2.08 -23.83
CA CYS A 152 -20.67 -2.82 -24.64
C CYS A 152 -21.96 -3.12 -23.88
N LEU A 153 -21.87 -3.57 -22.64
CA LEU A 153 -23.03 -3.94 -21.83
C LEU A 153 -23.87 -2.73 -21.44
N VAL A 154 -23.24 -1.63 -21.02
CA VAL A 154 -23.96 -0.37 -20.74
C VAL A 154 -24.68 0.09 -22.01
N ASN A 155 -23.98 0.12 -23.16
CA ASN A 155 -24.59 0.48 -24.43
C ASN A 155 -25.73 -0.47 -24.84
N TYR A 156 -25.54 -1.78 -24.69
CA TYR A 156 -26.54 -2.77 -25.05
C TYR A 156 -27.79 -2.66 -24.14
N MET A 157 -27.59 -2.54 -22.83
CA MET A 157 -28.70 -2.47 -21.87
C MET A 157 -29.48 -1.16 -21.99
N ASP A 158 -28.81 -0.03 -22.21
CA ASP A 158 -29.46 1.26 -22.41
C ASP A 158 -30.34 1.32 -23.68
N ASN A 159 -29.95 0.55 -24.71
CA ASN A 159 -30.63 0.52 -26.00
C ASN A 159 -31.49 -0.73 -26.19
N CYS A 160 -31.63 -1.58 -25.17
CA CYS A 160 -32.37 -2.83 -25.26
C CYS A 160 -33.88 -2.55 -25.41
N PRO A 161 -34.59 -3.17 -26.36
CA PRO A 161 -36.03 -2.98 -26.52
C PRO A 161 -36.81 -3.28 -25.24
N GLY A 162 -37.68 -2.37 -24.82
CA GLY A 162 -38.48 -2.51 -23.59
C GLY A 162 -37.74 -2.14 -22.31
N SER A 163 -36.48 -1.71 -22.41
CA SER A 163 -35.76 -1.10 -21.30
C SER A 163 -36.01 0.41 -21.22
N SER A 164 -35.93 0.97 -20.01
CA SER A 164 -35.90 2.41 -19.78
C SER A 164 -34.66 2.77 -18.96
N ARG A 165 -33.83 3.66 -19.52
CA ARG A 165 -32.63 4.18 -18.88
C ARG A 165 -32.99 5.03 -17.66
N GLU A 166 -32.32 4.76 -16.54
CA GLU A 166 -32.42 5.48 -15.28
C GLU A 166 -31.04 6.05 -14.92
N PRO A 167 -30.95 7.07 -14.03
CA PRO A 167 -29.66 7.68 -13.71
C PRO A 167 -28.59 6.70 -13.20
N SER A 168 -29.00 5.63 -12.52
CA SER A 168 -28.10 4.65 -11.90
C SER A 168 -28.22 3.21 -12.41
N GLY A 169 -28.88 3.02 -13.55
CA GLY A 169 -29.07 1.71 -14.14
C GLY A 169 -30.14 1.69 -15.21
N VAL A 170 -30.69 0.51 -15.45
CA VAL A 170 -31.70 0.26 -16.46
C VAL A 170 -32.86 -0.50 -15.84
N LYS A 171 -34.08 -0.08 -16.15
CA LYS A 171 -35.30 -0.79 -15.77
C LYS A 171 -35.83 -1.57 -16.97
N LEU A 172 -36.11 -2.86 -16.79
CA LEU A 172 -36.63 -3.77 -17.80
C LEU A 172 -37.89 -4.45 -17.25
N GLY A 173 -39.07 -3.94 -17.63
CA GLY A 173 -40.34 -4.33 -17.02
C GLY A 173 -40.35 -4.03 -15.50
N ASP A 174 -40.54 -5.06 -14.69
CA ASP A 174 -40.52 -4.98 -13.21
C ASP A 174 -39.12 -5.14 -12.61
N MET A 175 -38.11 -5.48 -13.42
CA MET A 175 -36.73 -5.66 -12.97
C MET A 175 -35.96 -4.35 -13.07
N TYR A 176 -35.17 -4.04 -12.05
CA TYR A 176 -34.20 -2.93 -12.07
C TYR A 176 -32.78 -3.50 -11.95
N MET A 177 -31.92 -3.14 -12.90
CA MET A 177 -30.52 -3.54 -12.91
C MET A 177 -29.64 -2.30 -12.81
N SER A 178 -28.96 -2.14 -11.68
CA SER A 178 -28.01 -1.05 -11.48
C SER A 178 -26.73 -1.26 -12.30
N TYR A 179 -26.05 -0.17 -12.66
CA TYR A 179 -24.73 -0.28 -13.29
C TYR A 179 -23.70 -0.94 -12.35
N LYS A 180 -23.84 -0.74 -11.04
CA LYS A 180 -23.06 -1.43 -10.00
C LYS A 180 -23.23 -2.94 -10.07
N SER A 181 -24.47 -3.44 -10.10
CA SER A 181 -24.74 -4.88 -10.16
C SER A 181 -24.27 -5.49 -11.49
N MET A 182 -24.47 -4.77 -12.60
CA MET A 182 -23.95 -5.17 -13.92
C MET A 182 -22.43 -5.35 -13.89
N TYR A 183 -21.70 -4.39 -13.30
CA TYR A 183 -20.26 -4.50 -13.13
C TYR A 183 -19.85 -5.64 -12.20
N GLN A 184 -20.60 -5.89 -11.12
CA GLN A 184 -20.36 -7.02 -10.23
C GLN A 184 -20.50 -8.36 -10.96
N ASP A 185 -21.48 -8.50 -11.84
CA ASP A 185 -21.65 -9.70 -12.67
C ASP A 185 -20.49 -9.89 -13.65
N VAL A 186 -20.05 -8.81 -14.32
CA VAL A 186 -18.87 -8.84 -15.21
C VAL A 186 -17.64 -9.27 -14.42
N ARG A 187 -17.39 -8.67 -13.26
CA ARG A 187 -16.22 -8.98 -12.44
C ARG A 187 -16.25 -10.43 -11.95
N ALA A 188 -17.40 -10.90 -11.48
CA ALA A 188 -17.58 -12.28 -11.07
C ALA A 188 -17.39 -13.26 -12.25
N ALA A 189 -17.82 -12.90 -13.46
CA ALA A 189 -17.60 -13.70 -14.66
C ALA A 189 -16.12 -13.73 -15.07
N VAL A 190 -15.41 -12.60 -15.01
CA VAL A 190 -13.96 -12.51 -15.27
C VAL A 190 -13.19 -13.39 -14.29
N ASP A 191 -13.48 -13.27 -12.99
CA ASP A 191 -12.86 -14.10 -11.95
C ASP A 191 -13.15 -15.58 -12.22
N TRP A 192 -14.40 -15.94 -12.49
CA TRP A 192 -14.76 -17.32 -12.80
C TRP A 192 -13.98 -17.86 -14.01
N VAL A 193 -13.87 -17.10 -15.09
CA VAL A 193 -13.13 -17.50 -16.30
C VAL A 193 -11.64 -17.75 -16.00
N HIS A 194 -11.03 -16.98 -15.09
CA HIS A 194 -9.61 -17.09 -14.74
C HIS A 194 -9.30 -18.19 -13.70
N TYR A 195 -10.24 -18.47 -12.79
CA TYR A 195 -10.05 -19.45 -11.72
C TYR A 195 -10.65 -20.83 -12.01
N HIS A 196 -11.83 -20.86 -12.62
CA HIS A 196 -12.63 -22.08 -12.84
C HIS A 196 -12.89 -22.39 -14.32
N GLY A 197 -12.82 -21.38 -15.18
CA GLY A 197 -13.10 -21.52 -16.60
C GLY A 197 -11.94 -22.08 -17.42
N ASP A 198 -12.18 -22.17 -18.72
CA ASP A 198 -11.29 -22.83 -19.67
C ASP A 198 -10.15 -21.94 -20.19
N MET A 199 -10.07 -20.67 -19.77
CA MET A 199 -9.10 -19.71 -20.32
C MET A 199 -7.65 -20.21 -20.21
N LYS A 200 -7.26 -20.68 -19.01
CA LYS A 200 -5.92 -21.25 -18.79
C LYS A 200 -5.70 -22.49 -19.63
N ARG A 201 -6.67 -23.41 -19.70
CA ARG A 201 -6.58 -24.64 -20.50
C ARG A 201 -6.40 -24.34 -21.99
N ILE A 202 -7.22 -23.44 -22.55
CA ILE A 202 -7.13 -23.03 -23.95
C ILE A 202 -5.79 -22.34 -24.24
N THR A 203 -5.33 -21.49 -23.32
CA THR A 203 -4.02 -20.83 -23.43
C THR A 203 -2.88 -21.84 -23.47
N LEU A 204 -2.88 -22.82 -22.56
CA LEU A 204 -1.85 -23.86 -22.50
C LEU A 204 -1.85 -24.79 -23.74
N ASN A 205 -3.01 -25.01 -24.34
CA ASN A 205 -3.12 -25.79 -25.57
C ASN A 205 -2.51 -25.11 -26.80
N ASN A 206 -2.29 -23.78 -26.76
CA ASN A 206 -1.67 -23.04 -27.85
C ASN A 206 -0.87 -21.82 -27.34
N LEU A 207 0.19 -22.09 -26.60
CA LEU A 207 1.04 -21.05 -26.02
C LEU A 207 1.68 -20.13 -27.08
N GLU A 208 2.01 -20.66 -28.26
CA GLU A 208 2.56 -19.86 -29.35
C GLU A 208 1.58 -18.79 -29.84
N LYS A 209 0.28 -19.08 -29.87
CA LYS A 209 -0.73 -18.09 -30.25
C LYS A 209 -0.91 -17.00 -29.19
N TYR A 210 -0.72 -17.32 -27.91
CA TYR A 210 -1.16 -16.47 -26.81
C TYR A 210 -0.05 -15.82 -26.00
N VAL A 211 1.19 -16.33 -26.03
CA VAL A 211 2.30 -15.86 -25.19
C VAL A 211 3.50 -15.50 -26.07
N HIS A 212 4.07 -14.31 -25.87
CA HIS A 212 5.32 -13.93 -26.50
C HIS A 212 6.50 -14.70 -25.87
N LYS A 213 7.28 -15.38 -26.71
CA LYS A 213 8.55 -16.00 -26.31
C LYS A 213 9.72 -15.08 -26.65
N ASP A 214 10.35 -14.51 -25.63
CA ASP A 214 11.51 -13.63 -25.81
C ASP A 214 12.83 -14.38 -25.52
N PRO A 215 13.68 -14.61 -26.53
CA PRO A 215 14.94 -15.35 -26.35
C PRO A 215 15.96 -14.63 -25.46
N ARG A 216 15.73 -13.35 -25.13
CA ARG A 216 16.60 -12.57 -24.22
C ARG A 216 16.37 -12.91 -22.75
N LEU A 217 15.21 -13.48 -22.38
CA LEU A 217 14.85 -13.78 -20.99
C LEU A 217 15.84 -14.75 -20.31
N PRO A 218 16.17 -15.92 -20.88
CA PRO A 218 17.18 -16.81 -20.31
C PRO A 218 18.54 -16.15 -20.12
N MET A 219 18.94 -15.29 -21.07
CA MET A 219 20.21 -14.56 -21.01
C MET A 219 20.22 -13.55 -19.86
N LEU A 220 19.14 -12.79 -19.68
CA LEU A 220 19.01 -11.81 -18.60
C LEU A 220 19.14 -12.50 -17.23
N LEU A 221 18.35 -13.55 -17.00
CA LEU A 221 18.33 -14.28 -15.74
C LEU A 221 19.68 -14.93 -15.43
N THR A 222 20.34 -15.50 -16.44
CA THR A 222 21.68 -16.08 -16.29
C THR A 222 22.69 -15.00 -15.89
N ARG A 223 22.73 -13.86 -16.60
CA ARG A 223 23.68 -12.80 -16.29
C ARG A 223 23.46 -12.15 -14.92
N MET A 224 22.22 -12.04 -14.45
CA MET A 224 21.94 -11.58 -13.08
C MET A 224 22.62 -12.47 -12.04
N ARG A 225 22.51 -13.79 -12.21
CA ARG A 225 23.10 -14.78 -11.31
C ARG A 225 24.62 -14.84 -11.43
N ASP A 226 25.16 -14.76 -12.65
CA ASP A 226 26.62 -14.70 -12.89
C ASP A 226 27.26 -13.47 -12.24
N ASN A 227 26.50 -12.39 -12.05
CA ASN A 227 26.93 -11.18 -11.33
C ASN A 227 26.66 -11.26 -9.80
N GLY A 228 26.38 -12.45 -9.26
CA GLY A 228 26.25 -12.71 -7.83
C GLY A 228 24.92 -12.30 -7.20
N ALA A 229 23.93 -11.86 -8.00
CA ALA A 229 22.60 -11.55 -7.50
C ALA A 229 21.72 -12.81 -7.45
N LYS A 230 20.83 -12.86 -6.46
CA LYS A 230 19.82 -13.92 -6.36
C LYS A 230 18.56 -13.53 -7.15
N THR A 231 17.90 -14.50 -7.76
CA THR A 231 16.67 -14.29 -8.52
C THR A 231 15.51 -15.02 -7.85
N PHE A 232 14.31 -14.43 -7.85
CA PHE A 232 13.12 -15.11 -7.38
C PHE A 232 11.88 -14.83 -8.22
N LEU A 233 11.00 -15.83 -8.31
CA LEU A 233 9.68 -15.72 -8.90
C LEU A 233 8.64 -15.55 -7.78
N LEU A 234 7.75 -14.57 -7.91
CA LEU A 234 6.64 -14.32 -7.00
C LEU A 234 5.39 -14.01 -7.82
N THR A 235 4.55 -15.02 -8.02
CA THR A 235 3.37 -14.94 -8.89
C THR A 235 2.07 -15.27 -8.16
N ASN A 236 0.96 -14.65 -8.60
CA ASN A 236 -0.39 -14.98 -8.14
C ASN A 236 -0.94 -16.26 -8.80
N SER A 237 -0.36 -16.70 -9.92
CA SER A 237 -0.80 -17.91 -10.61
C SER A 237 -0.40 -19.17 -9.83
N GLY A 238 -1.23 -20.21 -9.93
CA GLY A 238 -0.94 -21.50 -9.30
C GLY A 238 0.17 -22.29 -10.01
N TYR A 239 0.68 -23.31 -9.33
CA TYR A 239 1.85 -24.07 -9.77
C TYR A 239 1.73 -24.67 -11.17
N PHE A 240 0.68 -25.43 -11.49
CA PHE A 240 0.59 -26.11 -12.79
C PHE A 240 0.59 -25.16 -13.99
N TYR A 241 -0.09 -24.03 -13.85
CA TYR A 241 -0.11 -23.02 -14.88
C TYR A 241 1.27 -22.38 -15.04
N THR A 242 1.87 -21.99 -13.90
CA THR A 242 3.22 -21.43 -13.84
C THR A 242 4.24 -22.36 -14.48
N ASP A 243 4.22 -23.64 -14.14
CA ASP A 243 5.17 -24.63 -14.63
C ASP A 243 5.11 -24.77 -16.16
N LYS A 244 3.91 -24.85 -16.74
CA LYS A 244 3.74 -24.96 -18.20
C LYS A 244 4.16 -23.69 -18.95
N VAL A 245 3.77 -22.52 -18.44
CA VAL A 245 4.13 -21.23 -19.06
C VAL A 245 5.63 -20.99 -18.98
N MET A 246 6.24 -21.21 -17.81
CA MET A 246 7.67 -21.00 -17.59
C MET A 246 8.52 -22.02 -18.35
N THR A 247 8.06 -23.27 -18.49
CA THR A 247 8.67 -24.27 -19.38
C THR A 247 8.71 -23.75 -20.82
N TYR A 248 7.58 -23.24 -21.34
CA TYR A 248 7.53 -22.69 -22.69
C TYR A 248 8.50 -21.51 -22.88
N LEU A 249 8.62 -20.63 -21.88
CA LEU A 249 9.46 -19.44 -21.95
C LEU A 249 10.95 -19.71 -21.80
N LEU A 250 11.35 -20.59 -20.88
CA LEU A 250 12.75 -20.69 -20.42
C LEU A 250 13.38 -22.07 -20.57
N ASP A 251 12.61 -23.15 -20.70
CA ASP A 251 13.22 -24.48 -20.83
C ASP A 251 13.94 -24.61 -22.16
N SER A 252 15.07 -25.30 -22.07
CA SER A 252 15.88 -25.77 -23.19
C SER A 252 16.18 -27.25 -22.99
N GLU A 253 16.74 -27.91 -23.99
CA GLU A 253 17.09 -29.33 -23.91
C GLU A 253 17.98 -29.69 -22.71
N THR A 254 18.75 -28.72 -22.19
CA THR A 254 19.77 -28.94 -21.14
C THR A 254 19.47 -28.23 -19.82
N LYS A 255 18.47 -27.35 -19.76
CA LYS A 255 18.25 -26.49 -18.59
C LYS A 255 16.77 -26.19 -18.36
N SER A 256 16.30 -26.52 -17.16
CA SER A 256 14.94 -26.21 -16.68
C SER A 256 14.82 -24.78 -16.16
N TRP A 257 13.65 -24.17 -16.34
CA TRP A 257 13.26 -22.83 -15.89
C TRP A 257 13.49 -22.65 -14.40
N ARG A 258 13.30 -23.71 -13.60
CA ARG A 258 13.46 -23.68 -12.14
C ARG A 258 14.89 -23.29 -11.73
N SER A 259 15.88 -23.69 -12.52
CA SER A 259 17.29 -23.40 -12.27
C SER A 259 17.67 -21.92 -12.47
N TYR A 260 16.78 -21.12 -13.08
CA TYR A 260 16.98 -19.68 -13.23
C TYR A 260 16.55 -18.86 -12.02
N PHE A 261 15.92 -19.50 -11.02
CA PHE A 261 15.43 -18.86 -9.81
C PHE A 261 16.00 -19.55 -8.58
N ASP A 262 16.54 -18.77 -7.65
CA ASP A 262 16.96 -19.28 -6.33
C ASP A 262 15.73 -19.59 -5.46
N PHE A 263 14.64 -18.83 -5.64
CA PHE A 263 13.40 -19.00 -4.90
C PHE A 263 12.18 -18.88 -5.83
N ILE A 264 11.19 -19.76 -5.65
CA ILE A 264 9.97 -19.78 -6.46
C ILE A 264 8.76 -19.81 -5.52
N VAL A 265 7.93 -18.78 -5.61
CA VAL A 265 6.70 -18.63 -4.83
C VAL A 265 5.51 -18.42 -5.77
N VAL A 266 4.58 -19.36 -5.74
CA VAL A 266 3.30 -19.32 -6.46
C VAL A 266 2.16 -18.98 -5.49
N ASP A 267 0.95 -18.78 -6.00
CA ASP A 267 -0.24 -18.49 -5.18
C ASP A 267 0.00 -17.36 -4.16
N ALA A 268 0.78 -16.34 -4.54
CA ALA A 268 1.24 -15.31 -3.62
C ALA A 268 0.10 -14.45 -3.05
N ASN A 269 -1.00 -14.30 -3.79
CA ASN A 269 -2.14 -13.48 -3.44
C ASN A 269 -1.79 -12.00 -3.19
N LYS A 270 -0.95 -11.41 -4.06
CA LYS A 270 -0.66 -9.97 -4.08
C LYS A 270 -1.95 -9.19 -4.36
N PRO A 271 -2.22 -8.07 -3.66
CA PRO A 271 -1.33 -7.32 -2.77
C PRO A 271 -1.23 -7.83 -1.33
N LEU A 272 -2.06 -8.78 -0.90
CA LEU A 272 -2.11 -9.27 0.48
C LEU A 272 -0.74 -9.77 0.96
N TRP A 273 0.03 -10.38 0.07
CA TRP A 273 1.41 -10.82 0.32
C TRP A 273 2.35 -9.72 0.87
N PHE A 274 2.18 -8.47 0.43
CA PHE A 274 2.98 -7.34 0.91
C PHE A 274 2.45 -6.76 2.23
N ALA A 275 1.26 -7.16 2.65
CA ALA A 275 0.64 -6.83 3.93
C ALA A 275 0.85 -8.00 4.93
N GLU A 276 -0.24 -8.60 5.42
CA GLU A 276 -0.24 -9.73 6.35
C GLU A 276 0.12 -11.08 5.70
N GLY A 277 -0.17 -11.23 4.41
CA GLY A 277 0.09 -12.44 3.63
C GLY A 277 -0.79 -13.63 4.02
N THR A 278 -0.34 -14.83 3.64
CA THR A 278 -1.03 -16.10 3.91
C THR A 278 -0.06 -17.11 4.52
N VAL A 279 -0.55 -18.30 4.86
CA VAL A 279 0.30 -19.39 5.36
C VAL A 279 1.31 -19.79 4.28
N PHE A 280 2.59 -19.77 4.62
CA PHE A 280 3.67 -20.16 3.71
C PHE A 280 3.80 -21.69 3.66
N ARG A 281 3.63 -22.29 2.48
CA ARG A 281 3.63 -23.75 2.30
C ARG A 281 4.58 -24.20 1.20
N GLN A 282 4.91 -25.48 1.19
CA GLN A 282 5.65 -26.12 0.10
C GLN A 282 4.65 -26.80 -0.86
N VAL A 283 4.91 -26.69 -2.16
CA VAL A 283 4.15 -27.39 -3.20
C VAL A 283 4.75 -28.77 -3.42
N ASP A 284 3.91 -29.81 -3.43
CA ASP A 284 4.31 -31.10 -3.96
C ASP A 284 4.35 -31.04 -5.49
N GLN A 285 5.54 -31.17 -6.07
CA GLN A 285 5.75 -30.93 -7.49
C GLN A 285 5.17 -32.02 -8.39
N GLY A 286 4.90 -33.23 -7.84
CA GLY A 286 4.30 -34.34 -8.58
C GLY A 286 2.79 -34.24 -8.70
N THR A 287 2.12 -33.82 -7.61
CA THR A 287 0.66 -33.69 -7.55
C THR A 287 0.16 -32.26 -7.72
N GLY A 288 1.06 -31.28 -7.61
CA GLY A 288 0.75 -29.84 -7.56
C GLY A 288 -0.02 -29.38 -6.32
N THR A 289 -0.24 -30.27 -5.35
CA THR A 289 -0.98 -29.95 -4.12
C THR A 289 -0.06 -29.33 -3.07
N LEU A 290 -0.64 -28.54 -2.16
CA LEU A 290 0.10 -27.98 -1.04
C LEU A 290 0.36 -29.06 0.01
N ARG A 291 1.62 -29.20 0.43
CA ARG A 291 1.97 -30.07 1.56
C ARG A 291 1.28 -29.58 2.82
N ILE A 292 0.88 -30.53 3.67
CA ILE A 292 0.20 -30.23 4.93
C ILE A 292 1.21 -29.60 5.89
N GLY A 293 0.80 -28.49 6.51
CA GLY A 293 1.63 -27.74 7.46
C GLY A 293 2.28 -26.50 6.86
N SER A 294 2.78 -25.63 7.74
CA SER A 294 3.56 -24.45 7.36
C SER A 294 5.01 -24.83 7.12
N HIS A 295 5.63 -24.26 6.09
CA HIS A 295 7.06 -24.44 5.85
C HIS A 295 7.87 -23.55 6.80
N LEU A 296 8.59 -24.17 7.75
CA LEU A 296 9.41 -23.48 8.77
C LEU A 296 10.91 -23.57 8.50
N GLY A 297 11.33 -24.33 7.48
CA GLY A 297 12.73 -24.58 7.17
C GLY A 297 13.35 -23.56 6.21
N PRO A 298 14.66 -23.67 5.93
CA PRO A 298 15.31 -22.84 4.91
C PRO A 298 14.71 -23.11 3.53
N LEU A 299 14.72 -22.09 2.66
CA LEU A 299 14.34 -22.27 1.26
C LEU A 299 15.42 -23.09 0.54
N ARG A 300 15.01 -24.13 -0.19
CA ARG A 300 15.93 -25.01 -0.91
C ARG A 300 15.84 -24.75 -2.42
N PRO A 301 16.96 -24.85 -3.16
CA PRO A 301 16.95 -24.74 -4.61
C PRO A 301 16.00 -25.77 -5.26
N ASN A 302 15.37 -25.37 -6.38
CA ASN A 302 14.42 -26.18 -7.14
C ASN A 302 13.16 -26.64 -6.35
N GLN A 303 12.93 -26.10 -5.16
CA GLN A 303 11.66 -26.26 -4.44
C GLN A 303 10.72 -25.10 -4.74
N ILE A 304 9.44 -25.40 -4.72
CA ILE A 304 8.38 -24.45 -5.02
C ILE A 304 7.54 -24.24 -3.77
N TYR A 305 7.29 -22.99 -3.46
CA TYR A 305 6.55 -22.55 -2.30
C TYR A 305 5.26 -21.85 -2.72
N ALA A 306 4.30 -21.78 -1.83
CA ALA A 306 3.02 -21.14 -2.07
C ALA A 306 2.62 -20.20 -0.92
N GLY A 307 2.01 -19.07 -1.26
CA GLY A 307 1.52 -18.09 -0.30
C GLY A 307 2.64 -17.36 0.46
N GLY A 308 2.45 -17.20 1.76
CA GLY A 308 3.39 -16.50 2.64
C GLY A 308 3.21 -14.99 2.65
N SER A 309 4.23 -14.30 3.14
CA SER A 309 4.28 -12.85 3.16
C SER A 309 5.69 -12.34 2.84
N SER A 310 5.77 -11.09 2.42
CA SER A 310 7.03 -10.37 2.19
C SER A 310 7.97 -10.40 3.38
N GLU A 311 7.43 -10.35 4.59
CA GLU A 311 8.21 -10.39 5.82
C GLU A 311 8.83 -11.76 6.08
N VAL A 312 8.02 -12.82 6.00
CA VAL A 312 8.48 -14.20 6.18
C VAL A 312 9.51 -14.53 5.11
N PHE A 313 9.23 -14.19 3.85
CA PHE A 313 10.17 -14.40 2.76
C PHE A 313 11.49 -13.68 2.99
N SER A 314 11.46 -12.38 3.31
CA SER A 314 12.66 -11.58 3.55
C SER A 314 13.50 -12.12 4.71
N LYS A 315 12.87 -12.61 5.78
CA LYS A 315 13.54 -13.28 6.91
C LYS A 315 14.21 -14.59 6.46
N LEU A 316 13.51 -15.42 5.69
CA LEU A 316 14.03 -16.71 5.21
C LEU A 316 15.20 -16.56 4.23
N VAL A 317 15.18 -15.53 3.37
CA VAL A 317 16.23 -15.32 2.35
C VAL A 317 17.34 -14.36 2.80
N GLY A 318 17.15 -13.67 3.93
CA GLY A 318 18.06 -12.65 4.44
C GLY A 318 18.10 -11.37 3.61
N ALA A 319 16.99 -11.02 2.94
CA ALA A 319 16.93 -9.84 2.08
C ALA A 319 16.54 -8.58 2.86
N ARG A 320 17.24 -7.46 2.62
CA ARG A 320 16.85 -6.13 3.14
C ARG A 320 16.12 -5.35 2.06
N GLY A 321 15.14 -4.53 2.46
CA GLY A 321 14.22 -3.90 1.49
C GLY A 321 14.89 -3.17 0.32
N ARG A 322 15.91 -2.33 0.59
CA ARG A 322 16.60 -1.56 -0.47
C ARG A 322 17.50 -2.40 -1.41
N GLU A 323 17.78 -3.65 -1.05
CA GLU A 323 18.59 -4.58 -1.84
C GLU A 323 17.75 -5.40 -2.82
N VAL A 324 16.42 -5.30 -2.73
CA VAL A 324 15.48 -5.99 -3.62
C VAL A 324 15.02 -5.04 -4.71
N LEU A 325 15.18 -5.44 -5.97
CA LEU A 325 14.48 -4.86 -7.13
C LEU A 325 13.36 -5.81 -7.55
N TYR A 326 12.11 -5.40 -7.34
CA TYR A 326 10.94 -6.17 -7.76
C TYR A 326 10.40 -5.63 -9.09
N LEU A 327 10.26 -6.53 -10.06
CA LEU A 327 9.77 -6.28 -11.41
C LEU A 327 8.35 -6.84 -11.54
N GLY A 328 7.40 -5.99 -11.92
CA GLY A 328 5.99 -6.38 -12.12
C GLY A 328 5.25 -5.39 -13.01
N ASP A 329 4.08 -5.75 -13.53
CA ASP A 329 3.24 -4.89 -14.37
C ASP A 329 2.07 -4.25 -13.57
N HIS A 330 1.73 -4.80 -12.41
CA HIS A 330 0.63 -4.31 -11.60
C HIS A 330 1.07 -3.11 -10.75
N ILE A 331 0.71 -1.90 -11.19
CA ILE A 331 1.12 -0.64 -10.51
C ILE A 331 0.73 -0.59 -9.02
N PHE A 332 -0.45 -1.10 -8.65
CA PHE A 332 -0.88 -1.17 -7.25
C PHE A 332 -0.29 -2.38 -6.50
N GLY A 333 -0.49 -3.59 -7.04
CA GLY A 333 -0.14 -4.85 -6.39
C GLY A 333 1.36 -5.06 -6.21
N ASP A 334 2.14 -4.80 -7.26
CA ASP A 334 3.57 -5.08 -7.30
C ASP A 334 4.41 -3.88 -6.91
N VAL A 335 4.03 -2.68 -7.33
CA VAL A 335 4.86 -1.47 -7.21
C VAL A 335 4.48 -0.65 -5.99
N LEU A 336 3.24 -0.17 -5.88
CA LEU A 336 2.83 0.72 -4.79
C LEU A 336 2.96 0.04 -3.42
N ARG A 337 2.47 -1.21 -3.29
CA ARG A 337 2.45 -1.93 -2.01
C ARG A 337 3.84 -2.38 -1.56
N SER A 338 4.69 -2.86 -2.48
CA SER A 338 6.09 -3.21 -2.15
C SER A 338 6.90 -1.96 -1.73
N LYS A 339 6.67 -0.82 -2.39
CA LYS A 339 7.30 0.46 -2.06
C LYS A 339 6.88 0.99 -0.69
N LYS A 340 5.57 1.13 -0.45
CA LYS A 340 5.03 1.72 0.80
C LYS A 340 5.17 0.80 2.01
N GLY A 341 5.01 -0.52 1.84
CA GLY A 341 5.00 -1.46 2.96
C GLY A 341 6.39 -1.89 3.42
N ARG A 342 7.36 -2.03 2.50
CA ARG A 342 8.65 -2.70 2.78
C ARG A 342 9.88 -1.97 2.23
N GLY A 343 9.70 -0.86 1.52
CA GLY A 343 10.81 -0.06 0.97
C GLY A 343 11.59 -0.74 -0.14
N TRP A 344 11.00 -1.70 -0.84
CA TRP A 344 11.61 -2.37 -2.00
C TRP A 344 11.87 -1.38 -3.14
N ARG A 345 12.91 -1.62 -3.94
CA ARG A 345 13.11 -0.92 -5.20
C ARG A 345 12.17 -1.52 -6.24
N THR A 346 11.66 -0.68 -7.14
CA THR A 346 10.57 -1.08 -8.03
C THR A 346 10.90 -0.83 -9.50
N PHE A 347 10.57 -1.81 -10.33
CA PHE A 347 10.62 -1.71 -11.79
C PHE A 347 9.23 -2.03 -12.33
N LEU A 348 8.59 -1.08 -13.00
CA LEU A 348 7.29 -1.31 -13.64
C LEU A 348 7.48 -1.75 -15.10
N VAL A 349 6.92 -2.89 -15.46
CA VAL A 349 6.78 -3.32 -16.85
C VAL A 349 5.49 -2.74 -17.43
N VAL A 350 5.60 -2.02 -18.55
CA VAL A 350 4.46 -1.38 -19.24
C VAL A 350 4.48 -1.81 -20.71
N PRO A 351 3.93 -2.98 -21.07
CA PRO A 351 3.98 -3.49 -22.44
C PRO A 351 3.46 -2.51 -23.50
N GLU A 352 2.44 -1.72 -23.17
CA GLU A 352 1.84 -0.71 -24.05
C GLU A 352 2.82 0.40 -24.44
N LEU A 353 3.92 0.56 -23.69
CA LEU A 353 4.91 1.61 -23.89
C LEU A 353 5.58 1.53 -25.28
N VAL A 354 5.64 0.35 -25.91
CA VAL A 354 6.17 0.22 -27.28
C VAL A 354 5.36 1.07 -28.27
N GLN A 355 4.03 0.89 -28.27
CA GLN A 355 3.13 1.64 -29.13
C GLN A 355 3.09 3.12 -28.73
N GLU A 356 3.07 3.41 -27.42
CA GLU A 356 3.09 4.77 -26.91
C GLU A 356 4.32 5.55 -27.37
N LEU A 357 5.52 4.92 -27.32
CA LEU A 357 6.76 5.54 -27.78
C LEU A 357 6.76 5.76 -29.28
N HIS A 358 6.25 4.81 -30.06
CA HIS A 358 6.12 4.95 -31.50
C HIS A 358 5.26 6.16 -31.87
N VAL A 359 4.02 6.22 -31.37
CA VAL A 359 3.10 7.34 -31.62
C VAL A 359 3.68 8.65 -31.08
N TRP A 360 4.29 8.65 -29.89
CA TRP A 360 4.91 9.84 -29.31
C TRP A 360 6.03 10.39 -30.20
N THR A 361 6.87 9.53 -30.78
CA THR A 361 7.94 9.96 -31.67
C THR A 361 7.43 10.48 -33.01
N GLU A 362 6.44 9.82 -33.61
CA GLU A 362 5.87 10.22 -34.91
C GLU A 362 5.02 11.49 -34.81
N ARG A 363 4.22 11.63 -33.76
CA ARG A 363 3.25 12.72 -33.56
C ARG A 363 3.77 13.81 -32.63
N ARG A 364 5.09 13.86 -32.35
CA ARG A 364 5.73 14.87 -31.49
C ARG A 364 5.44 16.31 -31.92
N GLY A 365 5.20 16.54 -33.21
CA GLY A 365 4.82 17.84 -33.75
C GLY A 365 3.52 18.39 -33.14
N LEU A 366 2.53 17.52 -32.88
CA LEU A 366 1.26 17.92 -32.24
C LEU A 366 1.48 18.39 -30.80
N PHE A 367 2.30 17.67 -30.04
CA PHE A 367 2.65 18.07 -28.67
C PHE A 367 3.41 19.40 -28.65
N THR A 368 4.34 19.60 -29.58
CA THR A 368 5.09 20.87 -29.71
C THR A 368 4.14 22.02 -30.07
N ARG A 369 3.17 21.80 -30.96
CA ARG A 369 2.12 22.77 -31.28
C ARG A 369 1.26 23.10 -30.06
N LEU A 370 0.90 22.11 -29.26
CA LEU A 370 0.16 22.31 -28.01
C LEU A 370 0.95 23.14 -26.99
N GLN A 371 2.26 22.88 -26.83
CA GLN A 371 3.15 23.69 -26.00
C GLN A 371 3.25 25.14 -26.49
N ASN A 372 3.34 25.35 -27.81
CA ASN A 372 3.37 26.70 -28.38
C ASN A 372 2.06 27.46 -28.12
N LEU A 373 0.91 26.80 -28.20
CA LEU A 373 -0.38 27.39 -27.87
C LEU A 373 -0.48 27.76 -26.37
N ASP A 374 0.09 26.93 -25.49
CA ASP A 374 0.15 27.20 -24.05
C ASP A 374 1.06 28.42 -23.75
N ILE A 375 2.18 28.55 -24.45
CA ILE A 375 3.06 29.73 -24.39
C ILE A 375 2.32 30.98 -24.89
N GLN A 376 1.59 30.89 -26.01
CA GLN A 376 0.79 32.01 -26.53
C GLN A 376 -0.30 32.43 -25.55
N LEU A 377 -0.95 31.46 -24.90
CA LEU A 377 -1.93 31.73 -23.85
C LEU A 377 -1.28 32.47 -22.67
N GLY A 378 -0.11 32.03 -22.20
CA GLY A 378 0.65 32.73 -21.17
C GLY A 378 1.07 34.13 -21.60
N ALA A 379 1.50 34.30 -22.84
CA ALA A 379 1.89 35.59 -23.41
C ALA A 379 0.71 36.58 -23.50
N ALA A 380 -0.51 36.09 -23.73
CA ALA A 380 -1.71 36.92 -23.75
C ALA A 380 -1.99 37.59 -22.39
N PHE A 381 -1.53 37.00 -21.29
CA PHE A 381 -1.63 37.56 -19.93
C PHE A 381 -0.33 38.19 -19.43
N LYS A 382 0.71 38.27 -20.27
CA LYS A 382 2.02 38.80 -19.88
C LYS A 382 1.92 40.28 -19.53
N ASN A 383 2.55 40.67 -18.41
CA ASN A 383 2.56 42.03 -17.87
C ASN A 383 1.17 42.59 -17.50
N MET A 384 0.14 41.73 -17.41
CA MET A 384 -1.14 42.12 -16.82
C MET A 384 -1.05 42.04 -15.30
N ASP A 385 -1.71 42.97 -14.63
CA ASP A 385 -1.79 43.06 -13.18
C ASP A 385 -3.25 43.22 -12.72
N SER A 386 -3.46 43.41 -11.42
CA SER A 386 -4.79 43.59 -10.85
C SER A 386 -5.51 44.87 -11.30
N SER A 387 -4.82 45.80 -11.97
CA SER A 387 -5.39 47.03 -12.53
C SER A 387 -5.84 46.89 -13.99
N SER A 388 -5.52 45.75 -14.63
CA SER A 388 -5.86 45.50 -16.03
C SER A 388 -7.37 45.29 -16.22
N GLU A 389 -8.05 46.23 -16.89
CA GLU A 389 -9.51 46.19 -17.12
C GLU A 389 -9.90 45.42 -18.40
N ILE A 390 -8.96 45.29 -19.34
CA ILE A 390 -9.20 44.66 -20.65
C ILE A 390 -8.77 43.20 -20.59
N ARG A 391 -9.72 42.29 -20.84
CA ARG A 391 -9.45 40.85 -20.90
C ARG A 391 -9.02 40.45 -22.31
N PRO A 392 -7.90 39.73 -22.47
CA PRO A 392 -7.49 39.22 -23.77
C PRO A 392 -8.52 38.18 -24.27
N ASP A 393 -8.83 38.22 -25.56
CA ASP A 393 -9.66 37.19 -26.18
C ASP A 393 -8.84 35.93 -26.45
N ILE A 394 -9.19 34.84 -25.78
CA ILE A 394 -8.48 33.56 -25.83
C ILE A 394 -9.32 32.46 -26.51
N ARG A 395 -10.45 32.80 -27.13
CA ARG A 395 -11.39 31.82 -27.72
C ARG A 395 -10.72 30.97 -28.80
N GLU A 396 -10.07 31.61 -29.77
CA GLU A 396 -9.37 30.92 -30.87
C GLU A 396 -8.23 30.03 -30.36
N ILE A 397 -7.46 30.51 -29.37
CA ILE A 397 -6.36 29.75 -28.75
C ILE A 397 -6.94 28.51 -28.04
N ARG A 398 -8.00 28.66 -27.26
CA ARG A 398 -8.65 27.55 -26.54
C ARG A 398 -9.29 26.53 -27.49
N GLU A 399 -9.90 26.97 -28.58
CA GLU A 399 -10.44 26.09 -29.62
C GLU A 399 -9.32 25.32 -30.32
N SER A 400 -8.23 26.00 -30.68
CA SER A 400 -7.04 25.37 -31.24
C SER A 400 -6.43 24.34 -30.29
N MET A 401 -6.31 24.66 -28.99
CA MET A 401 -5.81 23.72 -27.99
C MET A 401 -6.71 22.48 -27.87
N ARG A 402 -8.04 22.64 -27.88
CA ARG A 402 -8.99 21.51 -27.87
C ARG A 402 -8.86 20.65 -29.11
N SER A 403 -8.79 21.27 -30.28
CA SER A 403 -8.63 20.57 -31.57
C SER A 403 -7.33 19.77 -31.62
N VAL A 404 -6.19 20.39 -31.27
CA VAL A 404 -4.88 19.71 -31.24
C VAL A 404 -4.84 18.61 -30.19
N THR A 405 -5.46 18.82 -29.02
CA THR A 405 -5.57 17.78 -27.97
C THR A 405 -6.35 16.58 -28.49
N HIS A 406 -7.49 16.82 -29.13
CA HIS A 406 -8.31 15.75 -29.71
C HIS A 406 -7.56 14.98 -30.80
N GLU A 407 -6.93 15.69 -31.74
CA GLU A 407 -6.11 15.07 -32.80
C GLU A 407 -4.97 14.21 -32.22
N MET A 408 -4.29 14.72 -31.20
CA MET A 408 -3.20 14.01 -30.53
C MET A 408 -3.71 12.77 -29.80
N ASP A 409 -4.81 12.86 -29.06
CA ASP A 409 -5.38 11.73 -28.33
C ASP A 409 -5.87 10.65 -29.31
N MET A 410 -6.56 11.02 -30.40
CA MET A 410 -7.03 10.07 -31.43
C MET A 410 -5.90 9.29 -32.10
N ALA A 411 -4.67 9.81 -32.12
CA ALA A 411 -3.52 9.07 -32.65
C ALA A 411 -3.15 7.82 -31.84
N TYR A 412 -3.57 7.75 -30.57
CA TYR A 412 -3.36 6.59 -29.69
C TYR A 412 -4.55 5.63 -29.69
N GLY A 413 -5.76 6.13 -29.92
CA GLY A 413 -7.02 5.38 -29.84
C GLY A 413 -8.16 6.26 -29.31
N MET A 414 -9.37 5.69 -29.16
CA MET A 414 -10.57 6.47 -28.81
C MET A 414 -10.46 7.16 -27.44
N LEU A 415 -9.77 6.54 -26.49
CA LEU A 415 -9.58 7.10 -25.15
C LEU A 415 -8.19 7.74 -24.95
N GLY A 416 -7.42 7.89 -26.02
CA GLY A 416 -6.10 8.55 -26.02
C GLY A 416 -4.98 7.75 -25.34
N SER A 417 -3.86 8.42 -25.10
CA SER A 417 -2.68 7.81 -24.46
C SER A 417 -2.95 7.32 -23.03
N LEU A 418 -2.35 6.20 -22.63
CA LEU A 418 -2.32 5.70 -21.25
C LEU A 418 -1.80 6.77 -20.27
N PHE A 419 -0.87 7.62 -20.71
CA PHE A 419 -0.16 8.54 -19.83
C PHE A 419 -0.73 9.96 -19.78
N ARG A 420 -1.52 10.36 -20.78
CA ARG A 420 -2.00 11.75 -20.88
C ARG A 420 -3.25 11.92 -21.74
N SER A 421 -3.88 13.07 -21.57
CA SER A 421 -4.78 13.69 -22.55
C SER A 421 -4.30 15.11 -22.78
N GLY A 422 -3.85 15.41 -24.00
CA GLY A 422 -3.20 16.69 -24.27
C GLY A 422 -1.97 16.93 -23.37
N SER A 423 -1.94 18.07 -22.70
CA SER A 423 -0.90 18.45 -21.74
C SER A 423 -1.08 17.83 -20.35
N ARG A 424 -2.23 17.21 -20.06
CA ARG A 424 -2.58 16.73 -18.71
C ARG A 424 -2.23 15.27 -18.53
N GLN A 425 -1.53 14.95 -17.46
CA GLN A 425 -1.17 13.58 -17.10
C GLN A 425 -2.36 12.80 -16.52
N THR A 426 -2.42 11.50 -16.79
CA THR A 426 -3.41 10.61 -16.20
C THR A 426 -3.06 10.24 -14.75
N PHE A 427 -4.05 9.74 -14.03
CA PHE A 427 -3.86 9.11 -12.73
C PHE A 427 -2.81 7.99 -12.80
N PHE A 428 -2.87 7.14 -13.83
CA PHE A 428 -1.88 6.10 -14.05
C PHE A 428 -0.46 6.68 -14.18
N ALA A 429 -0.24 7.68 -15.03
CA ALA A 429 1.08 8.33 -15.17
C ALA A 429 1.61 8.87 -13.84
N SER A 430 0.74 9.53 -13.04
CA SER A 430 1.13 10.05 -11.74
C SER A 430 1.55 8.95 -10.75
N GLN A 431 0.93 7.77 -10.82
CA GLN A 431 1.31 6.61 -10.01
C GLN A 431 2.66 6.02 -10.47
N VAL A 432 2.90 5.94 -11.78
CA VAL A 432 4.19 5.51 -12.34
C VAL A 432 5.30 6.42 -11.84
N GLU A 433 5.17 7.73 -12.01
CA GLU A 433 6.15 8.73 -11.55
C GLU A 433 6.40 8.63 -10.05
N ARG A 434 5.34 8.47 -9.25
CA ARG A 434 5.44 8.46 -7.79
C ARG A 434 5.99 7.16 -7.20
N TYR A 435 5.66 6.00 -7.77
CA TYR A 435 5.91 4.70 -7.11
C TYR A 435 6.88 3.78 -7.85
N ALA A 436 6.99 3.85 -9.18
CA ALA A 436 7.95 3.05 -9.94
C ALA A 436 9.31 3.76 -10.00
N ASP A 437 10.37 3.20 -9.37
CA ASP A 437 11.72 3.80 -9.45
C ASP A 437 12.24 3.79 -10.88
N LEU A 438 12.05 2.66 -11.55
CA LEU A 438 12.36 2.40 -12.94
C LEU A 438 11.10 1.92 -13.67
N TYR A 439 11.02 2.16 -14.97
CA TYR A 439 10.00 1.54 -15.82
C TYR A 439 10.51 1.33 -17.24
N ALA A 440 9.97 0.33 -17.93
CA ALA A 440 10.25 0.06 -19.34
C ALA A 440 9.12 -0.77 -19.96
N HIS A 441 9.16 -0.96 -21.28
CA HIS A 441 8.21 -1.86 -21.94
C HIS A 441 8.43 -3.34 -21.61
N SER A 442 9.66 -3.70 -21.24
CA SER A 442 10.05 -5.06 -20.92
C SER A 442 11.16 -5.07 -19.87
N CYS A 443 11.13 -6.07 -18.99
CA CYS A 443 12.23 -6.34 -18.06
C CYS A 443 13.55 -6.66 -18.78
N CYS A 444 13.48 -7.20 -20.01
CA CYS A 444 14.64 -7.46 -20.88
C CYS A 444 15.46 -6.22 -21.20
N ASN A 445 14.91 -5.00 -21.03
CA ASN A 445 15.66 -3.78 -21.28
C ASN A 445 16.85 -3.62 -20.31
N LEU A 446 16.83 -4.27 -19.14
CA LEU A 446 17.97 -4.33 -18.23
C LEU A 446 19.20 -4.98 -18.85
N LEU A 447 19.04 -5.87 -19.85
CA LEU A 447 20.15 -6.55 -20.54
C LEU A 447 21.12 -5.56 -21.23
N TYR A 448 20.64 -4.36 -21.54
CA TYR A 448 21.41 -3.31 -22.23
C TYR A 448 22.20 -2.40 -21.27
N TYR A 449 22.19 -2.73 -19.97
CA TYR A 449 22.89 -1.99 -18.92
C TYR A 449 23.84 -2.95 -18.18
N PRO A 450 25.07 -2.50 -17.82
CA PRO A 450 25.90 -3.26 -16.92
C PRO A 450 25.26 -3.34 -15.52
N PHE A 451 25.50 -4.41 -14.77
CA PHE A 451 24.92 -4.56 -13.42
C PHE A 451 25.54 -3.63 -12.36
N PHE A 452 26.58 -2.88 -12.71
CA PHE A 452 27.10 -1.76 -11.91
C PHE A 452 26.56 -0.38 -12.39
N TYR A 453 25.55 -0.36 -13.26
CA TYR A 453 25.03 0.90 -13.80
C TYR A 453 24.33 1.73 -12.74
N PHE A 454 24.57 3.04 -12.78
CA PHE A 454 23.86 4.01 -11.96
C PHE A 454 22.79 4.73 -12.78
N PHE A 455 21.53 4.35 -12.57
CA PHE A 455 20.38 5.08 -13.10
C PHE A 455 20.24 6.42 -12.38
N ARG A 456 20.20 7.51 -13.15
CA ARG A 456 20.11 8.87 -12.62
C ARG A 456 18.81 9.53 -13.05
N ALA A 457 18.00 9.90 -12.05
CA ALA A 457 16.90 10.84 -12.25
C ALA A 457 17.42 12.28 -12.18
N PRO A 458 16.83 13.23 -12.92
CA PRO A 458 17.08 14.65 -12.70
C PRO A 458 16.63 15.06 -11.28
N SER A 459 17.29 16.07 -10.71
CA SER A 459 16.87 16.67 -9.44
C SER A 459 15.47 17.27 -9.60
N MET A 460 14.58 16.99 -8.65
CA MET A 460 13.28 17.63 -8.59
C MET A 460 13.45 18.99 -7.93
N LEU A 461 13.22 20.05 -8.70
CA LEU A 461 13.24 21.42 -8.22
C LEU A 461 11.80 21.90 -8.00
N MET A 462 11.58 22.63 -6.92
CA MET A 462 10.37 23.40 -6.72
C MET A 462 10.32 24.53 -7.76
N PRO A 463 9.13 25.07 -8.10
CA PRO A 463 9.03 26.13 -9.10
C PRO A 463 9.99 27.31 -8.84
N HIS A 464 10.08 27.79 -7.59
CA HIS A 464 10.97 28.90 -7.22
C HIS A 464 12.48 28.60 -7.36
N GLU A 465 12.87 27.32 -7.44
CA GLU A 465 14.27 26.90 -7.64
C GLU A 465 14.62 26.73 -9.13
N SER A 466 13.61 26.73 -10.02
CA SER A 466 13.76 26.43 -11.45
C SER A 466 13.40 27.60 -12.37
N THR A 467 12.55 28.52 -11.92
CA THR A 467 12.09 29.66 -12.72
C THR A 467 12.88 30.95 -12.47
N VAL A 468 13.83 30.94 -11.53
CA VAL A 468 14.73 32.07 -11.30
C VAL A 468 16.03 31.77 -12.03
N GLU A 469 16.31 32.49 -13.11
CA GLU A 469 17.55 32.33 -13.87
C GLU A 469 18.74 32.81 -13.02
N HIS A 470 19.68 31.90 -12.77
CA HIS A 470 20.90 32.18 -11.99
C HIS A 470 21.99 32.89 -12.81
N GLU A 471 21.81 32.99 -14.11
CA GLU A 471 22.69 33.70 -15.03
C GLU A 471 21.87 34.82 -15.68
N GLU A 472 22.31 36.06 -15.54
CA GLU A 472 21.80 37.28 -16.22
C GLU A 472 20.66 38.11 -15.61
N THR A 473 20.19 37.87 -14.39
CA THR A 473 19.39 38.88 -13.68
C THR A 473 20.25 39.65 -12.69
N GLY A 474 20.23 40.99 -12.77
CA GLY A 474 20.83 41.87 -11.75
C GLY A 474 20.24 41.58 -10.35
N PRO A 475 20.69 42.27 -9.28
CA PRO A 475 20.15 42.03 -7.95
C PRO A 475 18.63 42.07 -7.99
N ILE A 476 17.99 40.94 -7.65
CA ILE A 476 16.54 40.84 -7.58
C ILE A 476 16.09 41.95 -6.62
N ASP A 477 15.28 42.87 -7.15
CA ASP A 477 14.87 44.05 -6.40
C ASP A 477 13.87 43.65 -5.32
N PHE A 478 14.38 43.43 -4.11
CA PHE A 478 13.58 43.24 -2.91
C PHE A 478 13.27 44.57 -2.21
N SER A 479 13.56 45.73 -2.82
CA SER A 479 13.23 47.03 -2.24
C SER A 479 11.71 47.14 -2.07
N GLY A 480 11.26 47.30 -0.82
CA GLY A 480 9.84 47.30 -0.45
C GLY A 480 9.33 45.99 0.17
N LEU A 481 10.12 44.92 0.19
CA LEU A 481 9.83 43.68 0.94
C LEU A 481 10.69 43.63 2.21
N THR A 482 10.08 43.47 3.39
CA THR A 482 10.83 43.22 4.63
C THR A 482 11.24 41.75 4.72
N PRO A 483 12.54 41.40 4.68
CA PRO A 483 12.97 40.03 4.90
C PRO A 483 12.62 39.60 6.32
N ILE A 484 12.12 38.38 6.49
CA ILE A 484 12.01 37.77 7.82
C ILE A 484 13.41 37.24 8.17
N ASP A 485 14.18 38.08 8.88
CA ASP A 485 15.50 37.71 9.35
C ASP A 485 15.39 36.59 10.40
N ARG A 486 15.77 35.37 10.00
CA ARG A 486 15.91 34.23 10.90
C ARG A 486 17.38 34.13 11.27
N GLY A 487 17.81 34.99 12.19
CA GLY A 487 19.19 35.19 12.64
C GLY A 487 20.08 33.95 12.57
N ARG A 488 20.75 33.77 11.43
CA ARG A 488 21.85 32.84 11.24
C ARG A 488 23.05 33.62 10.72
N ASN A 489 23.77 34.22 11.66
CA ASN A 489 25.19 34.47 11.48
C ASN A 489 25.89 33.09 11.38
N VAL A 490 26.14 32.62 10.17
CA VAL A 490 27.01 31.47 9.95
C VAL A 490 28.42 32.00 9.74
N THR A 491 29.14 32.18 10.84
CA THR A 491 30.60 32.06 10.83
C THR A 491 30.92 30.57 10.73
N ILE A 492 31.56 30.17 9.64
CA ILE A 492 32.06 28.81 9.45
C ILE A 492 33.29 28.66 10.34
N SER A 493 33.16 27.91 11.43
CA SER A 493 34.30 27.35 12.17
C SER A 493 34.09 25.86 12.40
N GLU A 494 35.16 25.12 12.18
CA GLU A 494 35.25 23.66 12.28
C GLU A 494 34.97 23.11 13.69
N SER A 495 34.68 21.80 13.70
CA SER A 495 34.62 20.87 14.84
C SER A 495 33.38 20.91 15.74
N MET A 496 32.60 19.82 15.75
CA MET A 496 32.58 18.84 16.84
C MET A 496 31.48 17.79 16.61
N GLU A 497 31.83 16.56 16.97
CA GLU A 497 31.03 15.34 16.99
C GLU A 497 29.87 15.39 18.00
N GLY A 498 28.88 14.51 17.81
CA GLY A 498 28.12 13.92 18.90
C GLY A 498 26.66 14.36 19.04
N LEU A 499 25.74 13.70 18.34
CA LEU A 499 24.33 13.59 18.74
C LEU A 499 23.83 12.16 18.48
N SER A 500 23.69 11.39 19.56
CA SER A 500 23.06 10.07 19.55
C SER A 500 21.53 10.20 19.55
N VAL A 501 20.88 9.52 18.61
CA VAL A 501 19.43 9.32 18.61
C VAL A 501 19.12 8.15 19.55
N GLY A 502 18.26 8.37 20.56
CA GLY A 502 17.87 7.34 21.51
C GLY A 502 17.23 6.12 20.84
N GLU A 503 17.50 4.93 21.38
CA GLU A 503 17.01 3.65 20.87
C GLU A 503 15.49 3.50 21.03
N PRO A 504 14.79 2.82 20.10
CA PRO A 504 13.38 2.51 20.23
C PRO A 504 13.15 1.45 21.33
N MET A 505 12.10 1.65 22.14
CA MET A 505 11.73 0.75 23.23
C MET A 505 11.27 -0.63 22.74
N THR A 506 11.79 -1.69 23.34
CA THR A 506 11.41 -3.09 23.07
C THR A 506 10.32 -3.55 24.05
N THR A 507 9.14 -3.85 23.53
CA THR A 507 8.04 -4.49 24.26
C THR A 507 8.01 -5.98 23.95
N HIS A 508 7.94 -6.83 24.97
CA HIS A 508 7.90 -8.29 24.80
C HIS A 508 6.53 -8.82 25.24
N SER A 509 5.84 -9.53 24.34
CA SER A 509 4.66 -10.31 24.71
C SER A 509 5.11 -11.66 25.27
N VAL A 510 4.48 -12.14 26.34
CA VAL A 510 4.62 -13.54 26.73
C VAL A 510 3.97 -14.40 25.65
N GLU A 511 4.75 -15.22 24.94
CA GLU A 511 4.18 -16.27 24.12
C GLU A 511 3.64 -17.37 25.05
N GLY A 512 2.34 -17.32 25.30
CA GLY A 512 1.61 -18.46 25.83
C GLY A 512 1.63 -19.57 24.77
N THR A 513 2.61 -20.46 24.85
CA THR A 513 2.56 -21.68 24.03
C THR A 513 1.42 -22.54 24.57
N ASN A 514 0.39 -22.78 23.76
CA ASN A 514 -0.32 -24.06 23.85
C ASN A 514 0.77 -25.12 23.70
N SER A 515 0.94 -25.93 24.76
CA SER A 515 1.87 -27.04 24.94
C SER A 515 2.91 -27.22 23.82
N PRO A 516 4.23 -27.10 24.07
CA PRO A 516 5.21 -27.65 23.13
C PRO A 516 4.83 -29.11 22.94
N MET A 517 4.33 -29.50 21.74
CA MET A 517 3.71 -30.81 21.46
C MET A 517 4.22 -31.92 22.39
N PHE A 518 3.61 -32.06 23.57
CA PHE A 518 3.91 -33.15 24.46
C PHE A 518 3.29 -34.32 23.74
N GLY A 519 4.11 -35.30 23.35
CA GLY A 519 3.66 -36.42 22.53
C GLY A 519 2.30 -36.90 23.04
N SER A 520 1.31 -37.00 22.15
CA SER A 520 -0.05 -37.34 22.58
C SER A 520 -0.02 -38.61 23.42
N PHE A 521 -0.73 -38.60 24.55
CA PHE A 521 -0.91 -39.80 25.37
C PHE A 521 -1.43 -40.96 24.48
N LYS A 522 -0.65 -42.04 24.38
CA LYS A 522 -1.04 -43.25 23.64
C LYS A 522 -1.40 -44.33 24.64
N ARG A 523 -2.49 -45.06 24.35
CA ARG A 523 -2.90 -46.25 25.10
C ARG A 523 -2.78 -47.47 24.20
N ALA A 524 -2.12 -48.51 24.69
CA ALA A 524 -2.03 -49.76 23.95
C ALA A 524 -3.41 -50.41 23.88
N LYS A 525 -3.77 -50.95 22.73
CA LYS A 525 -5.00 -51.74 22.57
C LYS A 525 -4.66 -53.21 22.76
N HIS A 526 -5.51 -53.90 23.52
CA HIS A 526 -5.39 -55.34 23.76
C HIS A 526 -6.33 -56.09 22.86
N VAL A 527 -5.78 -57.02 22.09
CA VAL A 527 -6.56 -57.93 21.25
C VAL A 527 -6.18 -59.34 21.64
N ARG A 528 -7.17 -60.22 21.73
CA ARG A 528 -6.94 -61.65 21.96
C ARG A 528 -6.94 -62.34 20.59
N ILE A 529 -5.86 -63.03 20.26
CA ILE A 529 -5.76 -63.80 19.02
C ILE A 529 -5.71 -65.28 19.42
N ASP A 530 -6.82 -65.99 19.20
CA ASP A 530 -6.92 -67.42 19.46
C ASP A 530 -6.56 -68.19 18.19
N PHE A 531 -5.34 -68.72 18.13
CA PHE A 531 -4.95 -69.70 17.11
C PHE A 531 -5.24 -71.10 17.66
N ASN A 532 -6.35 -71.70 17.22
CA ASN A 532 -6.58 -73.12 17.45
C ASN A 532 -6.07 -73.90 16.24
N ASP A 533 -5.14 -74.83 16.48
CA ASP A 533 -4.61 -75.76 15.48
C ASP A 533 -5.71 -76.69 14.95
N SER A 534 -6.39 -76.30 13.86
CA SER A 534 -6.91 -77.23 12.85
C SER A 534 -7.47 -76.48 11.63
N MET A 535 -6.78 -76.63 10.50
CA MET A 535 -7.26 -76.67 9.11
C MET A 535 -8.61 -75.99 8.76
N THR A 536 -8.57 -74.91 7.96
CA THR A 536 -9.24 -74.71 6.65
C THR A 536 -9.45 -73.22 6.31
N ASN A 537 -9.36 -72.93 5.01
CA ASN A 537 -9.10 -71.63 4.37
C ASN A 537 -10.28 -70.62 4.36
N SER A 538 -10.90 -70.29 5.49
CA SER A 538 -12.08 -69.40 5.48
C SER A 538 -12.20 -68.34 6.58
N ASN A 539 -11.17 -68.13 7.41
CA ASN A 539 -11.21 -67.12 8.50
C ASN A 539 -10.07 -66.09 8.49
N SER A 540 -9.21 -66.04 7.47
CA SER A 540 -8.16 -65.02 7.34
C SER A 540 -8.71 -63.60 7.18
N ASP A 541 -9.89 -63.47 6.58
CA ASP A 541 -10.49 -62.18 6.21
C ASP A 541 -11.11 -61.45 7.41
N SER A 542 -11.55 -62.14 8.46
CA SER A 542 -12.14 -61.47 9.64
C SER A 542 -11.06 -60.82 10.52
N ILE A 543 -9.93 -61.52 10.71
CA ILE A 543 -8.77 -61.03 11.47
C ILE A 543 -8.06 -59.91 10.69
N GLN A 544 -7.90 -60.04 9.36
CA GLN A 544 -7.37 -58.96 8.51
C GLN A 544 -8.25 -57.70 8.56
N ASN A 545 -9.58 -57.86 8.55
CA ASN A 545 -10.50 -56.72 8.64
C ASN A 545 -10.45 -56.03 10.01
N ASP A 546 -10.28 -56.77 11.11
CA ASP A 546 -10.12 -56.17 12.43
C ASP A 546 -8.75 -55.51 12.63
N LEU A 547 -7.67 -56.05 12.06
CA LEU A 547 -6.33 -55.43 12.06
C LEU A 547 -6.27 -54.18 11.18
N ALA A 548 -6.98 -54.18 10.04
CA ALA A 548 -7.11 -53.01 9.16
C ALA A 548 -7.82 -51.83 9.85
N ARG A 549 -8.80 -52.10 10.74
CA ARG A 549 -9.44 -51.07 11.59
C ARG A 549 -8.47 -50.37 12.55
N TYR A 550 -7.33 -50.99 12.84
CA TYR A 550 -6.27 -50.44 13.68
C TYR A 550 -5.05 -49.94 12.89
N GLY A 551 -5.17 -49.84 11.56
CA GLY A 551 -4.14 -49.25 10.68
C GLY A 551 -3.01 -50.20 10.31
N ILE A 552 -3.19 -51.52 10.48
CA ILE A 552 -2.21 -52.54 10.10
C ILE A 552 -2.69 -53.19 8.80
N ASN A 553 -2.16 -52.73 7.66
CA ASN A 553 -2.48 -53.26 6.33
C ASN A 553 -1.30 -54.12 5.84
N ASN A 554 -1.57 -55.37 5.46
CA ASN A 554 -0.61 -56.45 5.16
C ASN A 554 0.20 -56.94 6.38
N VAL A 555 -0.31 -57.98 7.05
CA VAL A 555 0.43 -58.74 8.06
C VAL A 555 1.05 -59.95 7.40
N SER A 556 2.34 -59.88 7.08
CA SER A 556 3.17 -61.07 6.87
C SER A 556 3.94 -61.47 8.14
N ASN A 557 3.90 -60.64 9.19
CA ASN A 557 4.67 -60.86 10.42
C ASN A 557 3.72 -61.00 11.61
N GLU A 558 3.44 -62.25 11.98
CA GLU A 558 2.81 -62.66 13.24
C GLU A 558 3.77 -62.53 14.44
N GLU A 559 4.86 -61.76 14.29
CA GLU A 559 6.00 -61.73 15.19
C GLU A 559 6.00 -60.47 16.09
N CYS A 560 6.44 -60.66 17.33
CA CYS A 560 6.66 -59.56 18.25
C CYS A 560 7.81 -58.68 17.81
N GLU A 561 7.61 -57.36 17.82
CA GLU A 561 8.64 -56.41 17.39
C GLU A 561 9.94 -56.49 18.21
N ALA A 562 9.84 -56.79 19.52
CA ALA A 562 10.98 -56.88 20.41
C ALA A 562 11.82 -58.15 20.20
N CYS A 563 11.17 -59.32 20.11
CA CYS A 563 11.86 -60.61 20.14
C CYS A 563 11.83 -61.37 18.81
N LYS A 564 11.07 -60.88 17.82
CA LYS A 564 10.89 -61.46 16.48
C LYS A 564 10.40 -62.92 16.51
N LYS A 565 9.63 -63.30 17.55
CA LYS A 565 8.98 -64.61 17.69
C LYS A 565 7.48 -64.47 17.50
N SER A 566 6.83 -65.51 16.97
CA SER A 566 5.38 -65.60 16.80
C SER A 566 4.64 -65.39 18.12
N ILE A 567 3.56 -64.59 18.09
CA ILE A 567 2.76 -64.26 19.28
C ILE A 567 1.54 -65.19 19.34
N VAL A 568 1.33 -65.87 20.48
CA VAL A 568 0.14 -66.70 20.75
C VAL A 568 -0.56 -66.18 22.00
N GLY A 569 -1.86 -65.87 21.90
CA GLY A 569 -2.68 -65.39 23.03
C GLY A 569 -2.95 -63.88 23.02
N GLN A 570 -2.81 -63.22 24.18
CA GLN A 570 -3.13 -61.80 24.33
C GLN A 570 -1.97 -60.93 23.82
N VAL A 571 -2.26 -59.96 22.94
CA VAL A 571 -1.27 -59.10 22.28
C VAL A 571 -1.52 -57.63 22.55
N ALA A 572 -0.44 -56.88 22.78
CA ALA A 572 -0.46 -55.42 22.85
C ALA A 572 -0.17 -54.84 21.46
N ILE A 573 -1.13 -54.08 20.93
CA ILE A 573 -1.00 -53.38 19.64
C ILE A 573 -0.80 -51.89 19.90
N ALA A 574 0.34 -51.37 19.46
CA ALA A 574 0.73 -49.99 19.63
C ALA A 574 1.71 -49.58 18.51
N LEU A 575 1.58 -48.33 18.02
CA LEU A 575 2.47 -47.77 16.98
C LEU A 575 2.47 -48.56 15.66
N GLY A 576 1.36 -49.23 15.33
CA GLY A 576 1.26 -50.08 14.14
C GLY A 576 2.06 -51.39 14.24
N LYS A 577 2.49 -51.79 15.44
CA LYS A 577 3.30 -52.99 15.69
C LYS A 577 2.66 -53.86 16.78
N MET A 578 3.01 -55.15 16.76
CA MET A 578 2.53 -56.16 17.72
C MET A 578 3.64 -56.52 18.71
N TRP A 579 3.27 -56.65 19.99
CA TRP A 579 4.19 -56.95 21.07
C TRP A 579 3.59 -57.99 22.01
N HIS A 580 4.42 -58.91 22.50
CA HIS A 580 4.07 -59.66 23.69
C HIS A 580 3.84 -58.69 24.87
N GLU A 581 2.89 -58.98 25.74
CA GLU A 581 2.59 -58.13 26.89
C GLU A 581 3.83 -57.89 27.78
N GLU A 582 4.68 -58.90 27.93
CA GLU A 582 5.92 -58.82 28.70
C GLU A 582 7.03 -58.02 28.01
N HIS A 583 6.99 -57.88 26.69
CA HIS A 583 8.00 -57.15 25.91
C HIS A 583 7.59 -55.70 25.61
N PHE A 584 6.35 -55.31 25.93
CA PHE A 584 5.89 -53.93 25.82
C PHE A 584 6.30 -53.13 27.06
N VAL A 585 7.59 -52.78 27.15
CA VAL A 585 8.23 -52.15 28.32
C VAL A 585 8.82 -50.78 28.02
N CYS A 586 8.95 -49.92 29.03
CA CYS A 586 9.64 -48.64 28.94
C CYS A 586 11.11 -48.84 28.50
N ALA A 587 11.55 -48.11 27.49
CA ALA A 587 12.92 -48.16 26.97
C ALA A 587 13.98 -47.69 27.97
N HIS A 588 13.59 -46.96 29.02
CA HIS A 588 14.51 -46.45 30.04
C HIS A 588 14.50 -47.30 31.32
N CYS A 589 13.34 -47.46 31.98
CA CYS A 589 13.25 -48.23 33.24
C CYS A 589 12.89 -49.71 33.09
N GLY A 590 12.47 -50.17 31.91
CA GLY A 590 12.04 -51.56 31.69
C GLY A 590 10.67 -51.93 32.29
N GLU A 591 9.92 -50.95 32.83
CA GLU A 591 8.59 -51.19 33.40
C GLU A 591 7.59 -51.63 32.33
N ARG A 592 6.74 -52.62 32.62
CA ARG A 592 5.69 -53.11 31.71
C ARG A 592 4.60 -52.06 31.50
N LEU A 593 4.37 -51.68 30.25
CA LEU A 593 3.43 -50.62 29.85
C LEU A 593 2.13 -51.16 29.26
N ALA A 594 1.96 -52.47 29.19
CA ALA A 594 0.81 -53.12 28.56
C ALA A 594 -0.53 -52.50 28.99
N HIS A 595 -0.73 -52.27 30.30
CA HIS A 595 -1.98 -51.70 30.84
C HIS A 595 -1.87 -50.23 31.26
N ARG A 596 -0.74 -49.56 30.97
CA ARG A 596 -0.49 -48.16 31.36
C ARG A 596 -0.43 -47.27 30.13
N ASN A 597 -0.66 -45.98 30.35
CA ASN A 597 -0.44 -44.98 29.32
C ASN A 597 1.07 -44.83 29.08
N PHE A 598 1.47 -44.61 27.83
CA PHE A 598 2.87 -44.45 27.46
C PHE A 598 3.05 -43.31 26.47
N TYR A 599 4.30 -42.85 26.37
CA TYR A 599 4.72 -41.86 25.39
C TYR A 599 5.64 -42.49 24.36
N GLU A 600 5.56 -42.01 23.12
CA GLU A 600 6.46 -42.42 22.05
C GLU A 600 7.34 -41.24 21.61
N ARG A 601 8.63 -41.53 21.42
CA ARG A 601 9.59 -40.58 20.87
C ARG A 601 10.61 -41.34 20.04
N SER A 602 10.74 -40.97 18.78
CA SER A 602 11.72 -41.54 17.84
C SER A 602 11.61 -43.08 17.72
N GLY A 603 10.40 -43.63 17.80
CA GLY A 603 10.16 -45.07 17.70
C GLY A 603 10.39 -45.88 18.98
N SER A 604 10.80 -45.25 20.08
CA SER A 604 10.91 -45.87 21.40
C SER A 604 9.76 -45.46 22.32
N ILE A 605 9.33 -46.39 23.18
CA ILE A 605 8.25 -46.17 24.15
C ILE A 605 8.79 -45.90 25.55
N TYR A 606 8.23 -44.93 26.25
CA TYR A 606 8.64 -44.51 27.59
C TYR A 606 7.43 -44.47 28.53
N CYS A 607 7.65 -44.79 29.81
CA CYS A 607 6.66 -44.51 30.84
C CYS A 607 6.51 -43.00 31.03
N GLU A 608 5.38 -42.57 31.58
CA GLU A 608 5.12 -41.15 31.87
C GLU A 608 6.24 -40.50 32.70
N HIS A 609 6.73 -41.20 33.73
CA HIS A 609 7.78 -40.70 34.60
C HIS A 609 9.10 -40.42 33.84
N ASP A 610 9.58 -41.39 33.08
CA ASP A 610 10.85 -41.29 32.36
C ASP A 610 10.77 -40.33 31.18
N TYR A 611 9.62 -40.29 30.50
CA TYR A 611 9.43 -39.35 29.40
C TYR A 611 9.56 -37.89 29.88
N HIS A 612 8.88 -37.55 30.97
CA HIS A 612 8.95 -36.19 31.50
C HIS A 612 10.32 -35.88 32.09
N ARG A 613 10.95 -36.84 32.76
CA ARG A 613 12.27 -36.67 33.36
C ARG A 613 13.37 -36.40 32.32
N LEU A 614 13.32 -37.11 31.19
CA LEU A 614 14.37 -37.07 30.16
C LEU A 614 14.14 -35.97 29.12
N PHE A 615 12.88 -35.62 28.84
CA PHE A 615 12.55 -34.87 27.63
C PHE A 615 11.74 -33.59 27.84
N SER A 616 11.16 -33.37 29.04
CA SER A 616 10.42 -32.13 29.28
C SER A 616 11.36 -30.95 29.59
N PRO A 617 11.05 -29.75 29.08
CA PRO A 617 11.85 -28.55 29.34
C PRO A 617 11.88 -28.25 30.85
N ARG A 618 12.99 -27.69 31.33
CA ARG A 618 13.17 -27.37 32.75
C ARG A 618 12.85 -25.92 33.00
N CYS A 619 12.16 -25.65 34.09
CA CYS A 619 11.91 -24.28 34.51
C CYS A 619 13.21 -23.62 34.97
N ALA A 620 13.51 -22.44 34.46
CA ALA A 620 14.71 -21.68 34.84
C ALA A 620 14.77 -21.29 36.33
N TYR A 621 13.62 -21.19 37.00
CA TYR A 621 13.56 -20.89 38.43
C TYR A 621 13.77 -22.13 39.31
N CYS A 622 12.94 -23.18 39.16
CA CYS A 622 12.96 -24.33 40.07
C CYS A 622 13.71 -25.56 39.52
N ASN A 623 14.15 -25.51 38.25
CA ASN A 623 14.88 -26.56 37.55
C ASN A 623 14.14 -27.92 37.44
N THR A 624 12.85 -27.97 37.76
CA THR A 624 12.02 -29.17 37.60
C THR A 624 11.42 -29.24 36.18
N PRO A 625 11.14 -30.45 35.65
CA PRO A 625 10.54 -30.61 34.33
C PRO A 625 9.10 -30.07 34.30
N ILE A 626 8.78 -29.25 33.29
CA ILE A 626 7.46 -28.65 33.10
C ILE A 626 6.58 -29.67 32.37
N LYS A 627 5.52 -30.15 33.03
CA LYS A 627 4.65 -31.22 32.51
C LYS A 627 3.47 -30.73 31.68
N GLU A 628 3.10 -29.46 31.86
CA GLU A 628 1.90 -28.86 31.28
C GLU A 628 2.25 -27.55 30.55
N LYS A 629 1.52 -26.45 30.80
CA LYS A 629 1.77 -25.16 30.18
C LYS A 629 3.14 -24.63 30.62
N CYS A 630 3.97 -24.24 29.66
CA CYS A 630 5.22 -23.53 29.91
C CYS A 630 5.15 -22.11 29.35
N ILE A 631 5.78 -21.17 30.04
CA ILE A 631 6.03 -19.82 29.54
C ILE A 631 7.42 -19.81 28.91
N THR A 632 7.51 -19.34 27.66
CA THR A 632 8.80 -19.11 27.00
C THR A 632 9.06 -17.61 26.96
N ALA A 633 10.06 -17.15 27.70
CA ALA A 633 10.42 -15.74 27.82
C ALA A 633 11.87 -15.58 28.29
N LEU A 634 12.54 -14.50 27.91
CA LEU A 634 13.96 -14.24 28.23
C LEU A 634 14.89 -15.39 27.79
N ASP A 635 14.64 -15.95 26.60
CA ASP A 635 15.34 -17.13 26.05
C ASP A 635 15.35 -18.37 26.95
N GLN A 636 14.38 -18.46 27.88
CA GLN A 636 14.25 -19.56 28.85
C GLN A 636 12.81 -20.04 28.98
N THR A 637 12.63 -21.23 29.55
CA THR A 637 11.32 -21.81 29.86
C THR A 637 11.01 -21.73 31.35
N TRP A 638 9.76 -21.42 31.68
CA TRP A 638 9.31 -21.17 33.05
C TRP A 638 7.99 -21.92 33.31
N HIS A 639 7.76 -22.30 34.56
CA HIS A 639 6.40 -22.60 34.98
C HIS A 639 5.59 -21.29 35.01
N PRO A 640 4.27 -21.32 34.73
CA PRO A 640 3.41 -20.16 34.79
C PRO A 640 3.48 -19.42 36.14
N GLU A 641 3.59 -20.17 37.24
CA GLU A 641 3.72 -19.65 38.59
C GLU A 641 5.13 -19.10 38.92
N HIS A 642 6.14 -19.45 38.12
CA HIS A 642 7.54 -19.10 38.36
C HIS A 642 8.07 -17.99 37.45
N PHE A 643 7.26 -17.47 36.53
CA PHE A 643 7.58 -16.26 35.77
C PHE A 643 6.86 -15.07 36.41
N TYR A 644 7.57 -14.29 37.22
CA TYR A 644 6.98 -13.20 38.00
C TYR A 644 7.77 -11.90 37.84
N CYS A 645 7.07 -10.80 38.11
CA CYS A 645 7.68 -9.48 38.08
C CYS A 645 8.74 -9.37 39.18
N ALA A 646 9.96 -8.98 38.80
CA ALA A 646 11.07 -8.79 39.72
C ALA A 646 10.83 -7.72 40.80
N LYS A 647 9.79 -6.88 40.66
CA LYS A 647 9.45 -5.82 41.61
C LYS A 647 8.27 -6.18 42.52
N CYS A 648 7.06 -6.39 41.96
CA CYS A 648 5.90 -6.73 42.79
C CYS A 648 5.76 -8.21 43.13
N GLY A 649 6.58 -9.10 42.55
CA GLY A 649 6.51 -10.54 42.77
C GLY A 649 5.25 -11.21 42.21
N ARG A 650 4.40 -10.48 41.48
CA ARG A 650 3.20 -11.07 40.86
C ARG A 650 3.59 -11.90 39.64
N PRO A 651 3.01 -13.09 39.46
CA PRO A 651 3.20 -13.87 38.25
C PRO A 651 2.75 -13.04 37.03
N ILE A 652 3.64 -12.96 36.04
CA ILE A 652 3.39 -12.34 34.75
C ILE A 652 2.82 -13.47 33.90
N GLY A 653 1.50 -13.48 33.73
CA GLY A 653 0.79 -14.50 32.96
C GLY A 653 0.99 -14.31 31.45
N GLU A 654 -0.11 -14.29 30.69
CA GLU A 654 -0.11 -13.98 29.25
C GLU A 654 -0.01 -12.46 28.95
N GLU A 655 0.30 -11.65 29.96
CA GLU A 655 0.37 -10.19 29.85
C GLU A 655 1.70 -9.73 29.22
N ILE A 656 1.68 -8.56 28.57
CA ILE A 656 2.90 -7.92 28.05
C ILE A 656 3.83 -7.57 29.21
N PHE A 657 5.10 -7.94 29.06
CA PHE A 657 6.14 -7.64 30.03
C PHE A 657 7.27 -6.86 29.39
N HIS A 658 8.08 -6.26 30.24
CA HIS A 658 9.24 -5.52 29.80
C HIS A 658 10.48 -6.12 30.42
N GLU A 659 11.52 -6.24 29.60
CA GLU A 659 12.83 -6.68 30.04
C GLU A 659 13.68 -5.47 30.43
N LYS A 660 14.36 -5.57 31.57
CA LYS A 660 15.49 -4.72 31.92
C LYS A 660 16.53 -5.53 32.66
N ASP A 661 17.78 -5.48 32.19
CA ASP A 661 18.91 -6.19 32.78
C ASP A 661 18.65 -7.71 32.96
N GLY A 662 18.02 -8.35 31.97
CA GLY A 662 17.68 -9.78 32.00
C GLY A 662 16.59 -10.17 33.00
N ARG A 663 15.80 -9.21 33.51
CA ARG A 663 14.69 -9.45 34.45
C ARG A 663 13.36 -8.98 33.87
N ALA A 664 12.31 -9.76 34.12
CA ALA A 664 10.96 -9.44 33.69
C ALA A 664 10.26 -8.49 34.69
N PHE A 665 9.66 -7.42 34.16
CA PHE A 665 8.83 -6.48 34.90
C PHE A 665 7.43 -6.45 34.29
N CYS A 666 6.39 -6.44 35.14
CA CYS A 666 5.03 -6.25 34.64
C CYS A 666 4.92 -4.83 34.05
N HIS A 667 3.98 -4.65 33.12
CA HIS A 667 3.73 -3.36 32.50
C HIS A 667 3.61 -2.23 33.54
N LYS A 668 2.86 -2.45 34.63
CA LYS A 668 2.71 -1.45 35.69
C LYS A 668 4.05 -1.06 36.35
N ASP A 669 4.84 -2.03 36.77
CA ASP A 669 6.06 -1.76 37.54
C ASP A 669 7.23 -1.30 36.67
N TYR A 670 7.29 -1.76 35.41
CA TYR A 670 8.28 -1.27 34.47
C TYR A 670 8.07 0.22 34.21
N PHE A 671 6.83 0.61 33.88
CA PHE A 671 6.54 2.00 33.60
C PHE A 671 6.65 2.86 34.88
N THR A 672 6.24 2.35 36.05
CA THR A 672 6.34 3.10 37.30
C THR A 672 7.78 3.37 37.75
N ASN A 673 8.72 2.44 37.51
CA ASN A 673 10.11 2.58 37.99
C ASN A 673 11.10 3.07 36.93
N PHE A 674 10.76 2.96 35.64
CA PHE A 674 11.74 3.22 34.57
C PHE A 674 11.28 4.22 33.51
N THR A 675 10.06 4.74 33.58
CA THR A 675 9.67 5.82 32.66
C THR A 675 10.03 7.19 33.22
N PRO A 676 10.39 8.14 32.33
CA PRO A 676 10.53 9.53 32.70
C PRO A 676 9.23 10.00 33.38
N THR A 677 9.37 10.69 34.51
CA THR A 677 8.20 11.27 35.18
C THR A 677 7.93 12.64 34.61
N CYS A 678 6.68 12.90 34.25
CA CYS A 678 6.29 14.21 33.74
C CYS A 678 6.56 15.26 34.81
N HIS A 679 7.32 16.30 34.47
CA HIS A 679 7.62 17.38 35.39
C HIS A 679 6.36 18.08 35.91
N GLY A 680 5.35 18.25 35.06
CA GLY A 680 4.09 18.92 35.41
C GLY A 680 3.22 18.11 36.39
N CYS A 681 2.84 16.88 36.04
CA CYS A 681 1.90 16.10 36.88
C CYS A 681 2.56 15.06 37.77
N LYS A 682 3.90 14.93 37.73
CA LYS A 682 4.72 13.95 38.46
C LYS A 682 4.32 12.49 38.23
N ARG A 683 3.49 12.22 37.22
CA ARG A 683 3.09 10.88 36.83
C ARG A 683 4.04 10.32 35.76
N PRO A 684 4.24 9.00 35.74
CA PRO A 684 5.07 8.35 34.73
C PRO A 684 4.50 8.59 33.32
N ILE A 685 5.37 8.87 32.35
CA ILE A 685 4.98 9.12 30.96
C ILE A 685 4.93 7.80 30.20
N THR A 686 3.75 7.47 29.65
CA THR A 686 3.51 6.18 28.97
C THR A 686 3.35 6.30 27.45
N GLY A 687 3.50 7.50 26.88
CA GLY A 687 3.26 7.79 25.45
C GLY A 687 4.19 8.87 24.90
N HIS A 688 3.79 9.54 23.82
CA HIS A 688 4.54 10.68 23.29
C HIS A 688 4.69 11.79 24.35
N TYR A 689 5.89 12.35 24.43
CA TYR A 689 6.23 13.37 25.41
C TYR A 689 7.07 14.48 24.81
N ILE A 690 6.96 15.64 25.43
CA ILE A 690 7.72 16.83 25.08
C ILE A 690 8.93 16.87 26.02
N THR A 691 10.12 16.99 25.46
CA THR A 691 11.32 17.34 26.23
C THR A 691 11.54 18.84 26.10
N ALA A 692 11.33 19.57 27.18
CA ALA A 692 11.45 21.02 27.22
C ALA A 692 11.93 21.45 28.61
N LEU A 693 12.71 22.53 28.70
CA LEU A 693 13.27 23.02 29.97
C LEU A 693 14.12 21.95 30.69
N ASN A 694 14.86 21.13 29.93
CA ASN A 694 15.64 19.99 30.44
C ASN A 694 14.83 18.97 31.26
N CYS A 695 13.52 18.87 31.03
CA CYS A 695 12.63 17.93 31.68
C CYS A 695 11.66 17.31 30.67
N GLU A 696 11.05 16.18 31.03
CA GLU A 696 10.04 15.50 30.23
C GLU A 696 8.62 15.86 30.68
N TRP A 697 7.71 16.01 29.72
CA TRP A 697 6.33 16.45 29.96
C TRP A 697 5.33 15.67 29.11
N HIS A 698 4.15 15.37 29.65
CA HIS A 698 3.00 15.10 28.78
C HIS A 698 2.68 16.37 27.98
N SER A 699 2.25 16.24 26.71
CA SER A 699 1.87 17.38 25.88
C SER A 699 0.88 18.31 26.59
N ASP A 700 -0.21 17.77 27.13
CA ASP A 700 -1.21 18.56 27.87
C ASP A 700 -0.64 19.22 29.13
N CYS A 701 0.26 18.54 29.84
CA CYS A 701 0.87 19.08 31.06
C CYS A 701 1.82 20.23 30.75
N PHE A 702 2.54 20.16 29.62
CA PHE A 702 3.41 21.24 29.17
C PHE A 702 2.58 22.47 28.78
N VAL A 703 1.53 22.29 27.97
CA VAL A 703 0.66 23.40 27.56
C VAL A 703 -0.07 24.00 28.77
N GLN A 704 -0.59 23.19 29.69
CA GLN A 704 -1.21 23.69 30.93
C GLN A 704 -0.23 24.48 31.80
N GLN A 705 1.02 24.01 31.91
CA GLN A 705 2.05 24.73 32.67
C GLN A 705 2.38 26.06 31.99
N ALA A 706 2.55 26.07 30.67
CA ALA A 706 2.81 27.28 29.91
C ALA A 706 1.66 28.31 30.07
N VAL A 707 0.41 27.87 30.03
CA VAL A 707 -0.77 28.75 30.26
C VAL A 707 -0.77 29.32 31.67
N LYS A 708 -0.45 28.51 32.69
CA LYS A 708 -0.36 28.98 34.08
C LYS A 708 0.76 29.99 34.30
N GLU A 709 1.93 29.77 33.72
CA GLU A 709 3.10 30.64 33.89
C GLU A 709 2.98 31.96 33.12
N THR A 710 2.38 31.91 31.93
CA THR A 710 2.22 33.08 31.07
C THR A 710 0.91 33.82 31.28
N GLU A 711 -0.02 33.24 32.04
CA GLU A 711 -1.40 33.70 32.19
C GLU A 711 -2.10 33.93 30.83
N ALA A 712 -1.77 33.10 29.84
CA ALA A 712 -2.22 33.29 28.47
C ALA A 712 -3.76 33.24 28.36
N ASP A 713 -4.34 34.34 27.90
CA ASP A 713 -5.78 34.48 27.63
C ASP A 713 -6.19 34.04 26.21
N ALA A 714 -5.21 33.82 25.33
CA ALA A 714 -5.41 33.39 23.96
C ALA A 714 -4.24 32.56 23.40
N THR A 715 -4.52 31.74 22.39
CA THR A 715 -3.52 31.03 21.57
C THR A 715 -3.83 31.15 20.08
N ILE A 716 -2.79 31.13 19.26
CA ILE A 716 -2.89 31.16 17.80
C ILE A 716 -2.20 29.92 17.24
N LEU A 717 -2.93 29.12 16.48
CA LEU A 717 -2.48 27.86 15.93
C LEU A 717 -2.07 28.02 14.46
N TYR A 718 -0.76 27.84 14.22
CA TYR A 718 -0.10 27.83 12.90
C TYR A 718 0.48 26.44 12.62
N VAL A 719 -0.37 25.41 12.59
CA VAL A 719 0.05 24.02 12.35
C VAL A 719 -0.56 23.50 11.04
N PRO A 720 0.06 22.52 10.35
CA PRO A 720 -0.52 21.93 9.14
C PRO A 720 -1.94 21.38 9.39
N ALA A 721 -2.77 21.33 8.35
CA ALA A 721 -4.18 20.92 8.45
C ALA A 721 -4.37 19.56 9.15
N GLN A 722 -3.45 18.62 8.89
CA GLN A 722 -3.44 17.27 9.45
C GLN A 722 -3.27 17.25 10.98
N ALA A 723 -2.57 18.24 11.54
CA ALA A 723 -2.26 18.34 12.97
C ALA A 723 -3.14 19.38 13.69
N SER A 724 -3.99 20.10 12.96
CA SER A 724 -4.75 21.22 13.51
C SER A 724 -5.80 20.79 14.52
N ALA A 725 -6.42 19.63 14.33
CA ALA A 725 -7.44 19.13 15.25
C ALA A 725 -6.85 18.76 16.62
N ASP A 726 -5.70 18.09 16.63
CA ASP A 726 -4.99 17.71 17.85
C ASP A 726 -4.53 18.95 18.61
N ALA A 727 -3.94 19.93 17.91
CA ALA A 727 -3.53 21.20 18.53
C ALA A 727 -4.73 21.98 19.13
N ILE A 728 -5.90 21.97 18.47
CA ILE A 728 -7.12 22.57 19.04
C ILE A 728 -7.56 21.80 20.29
N HIS A 729 -7.49 20.47 20.26
CA HIS A 729 -7.85 19.65 21.41
C HIS A 729 -6.93 19.88 22.61
N GLU A 730 -5.62 19.99 22.40
CA GLU A 730 -4.63 20.33 23.43
C GLU A 730 -4.92 21.71 24.05
N ALA A 731 -5.24 22.72 23.23
CA ALA A 731 -5.58 24.05 23.72
C ALA A 731 -6.90 24.08 24.53
N ILE A 732 -7.90 23.28 24.12
CA ILE A 732 -9.15 23.11 24.89
C ILE A 732 -8.86 22.44 26.24
N ASP A 733 -8.03 21.40 26.26
CA ASP A 733 -7.69 20.67 27.49
C ASP A 733 -6.83 21.51 28.46
N ALA A 734 -6.03 22.43 27.91
CA ALA A 734 -5.32 23.44 28.68
C ALA A 734 -6.19 24.62 29.13
N LYS A 735 -7.47 24.64 28.74
CA LYS A 735 -8.45 25.69 29.06
C LYS A 735 -8.03 27.08 28.58
N VAL A 736 -7.42 27.18 27.41
CA VAL A 736 -7.08 28.49 26.82
C VAL A 736 -8.37 29.21 26.42
N PRO A 737 -8.70 30.39 26.99
CA PRO A 737 -10.02 31.01 26.80
C PRO A 737 -10.37 31.35 25.34
N LEU A 738 -9.38 31.74 24.55
CA LEU A 738 -9.53 32.06 23.12
C LEU A 738 -8.54 31.27 22.26
N ILE A 739 -9.05 30.46 21.36
CA ILE A 739 -8.25 29.63 20.44
C ILE A 739 -8.47 30.14 19.02
N VAL A 740 -7.40 30.55 18.35
CA VAL A 740 -7.46 31.10 16.99
C VAL A 740 -6.80 30.14 16.03
N VAL A 741 -7.53 29.71 15.00
CA VAL A 741 -7.05 28.77 14.00
C VAL A 741 -6.92 29.47 12.66
N ILE A 742 -5.67 29.67 12.26
CA ILE A 742 -5.35 30.31 10.98
C ILE A 742 -5.44 29.31 9.84
N THR A 743 -5.12 28.03 10.13
CA THR A 743 -5.01 26.97 9.13
C THR A 743 -6.28 26.76 8.32
N GLU A 744 -6.12 26.68 6.99
CA GLU A 744 -7.15 26.29 6.04
C GLU A 744 -7.11 24.79 5.72
N GLY A 745 -8.18 24.26 5.11
CA GLY A 745 -8.18 22.89 4.58
C GLY A 745 -8.22 21.77 5.63
N ILE A 746 -8.62 22.07 6.88
CA ILE A 746 -8.81 21.05 7.92
C ILE A 746 -9.95 20.10 7.51
N PRO A 747 -9.75 18.77 7.55
CA PRO A 747 -10.80 17.80 7.21
C PRO A 747 -12.09 18.03 8.03
N GLN A 748 -13.24 17.94 7.36
CA GLN A 748 -14.55 18.18 7.99
C GLN A 748 -14.81 17.25 9.17
N LEU A 749 -14.42 15.97 9.05
CA LEU A 749 -14.60 14.98 10.12
C LEU A 749 -13.86 15.38 11.41
N ASP A 750 -12.67 15.97 11.28
CA ASP A 750 -11.91 16.41 12.44
C ASP A 750 -12.52 17.66 13.07
N MET A 751 -13.04 18.59 12.26
CA MET A 751 -13.81 19.72 12.76
C MET A 751 -15.12 19.32 13.46
N VAL A 752 -15.74 18.19 13.08
CA VAL A 752 -16.89 17.63 13.81
C VAL A 752 -16.48 17.18 15.21
N LYS A 753 -15.32 16.52 15.37
CA LYS A 753 -14.78 16.12 16.68
C LYS A 753 -14.46 17.34 17.56
N VAL A 754 -13.80 18.35 16.97
CA VAL A 754 -13.52 19.63 17.64
C VAL A 754 -14.82 20.30 18.10
N LYS A 755 -15.83 20.39 17.22
CA LYS A 755 -17.15 20.95 17.55
C LYS A 755 -17.82 20.19 18.70
N GLN A 756 -17.81 18.86 18.68
CA GLN A 756 -18.37 18.05 19.76
C GLN A 756 -17.70 18.33 21.11
N LYS A 757 -16.36 18.49 21.13
CA LYS A 757 -15.63 18.82 22.36
C LYS A 757 -15.94 20.24 22.83
N LEU A 758 -15.98 21.22 21.92
CA LEU A 758 -16.34 22.60 22.22
C LEU A 758 -17.76 22.73 22.78
N LEU A 759 -18.73 21.97 22.27
CA LEU A 759 -20.12 22.01 22.75
C LEU A 759 -20.31 21.40 24.15
N LYS A 760 -19.35 20.61 24.63
CA LYS A 760 -19.40 19.97 25.96
C LYS A 760 -18.80 20.81 27.08
N GLN A 761 -18.25 21.98 26.75
CA GLN A 761 -17.53 22.86 27.67
C GLN A 761 -17.85 24.33 27.38
N SER A 762 -17.59 25.22 28.35
CA SER A 762 -17.84 26.67 28.20
C SER A 762 -16.61 27.55 28.48
N ASP A 763 -15.46 26.93 28.75
CA ASP A 763 -14.22 27.60 29.14
C ASP A 763 -13.50 28.23 27.93
N CYS A 764 -13.59 27.60 26.76
CA CYS A 764 -12.84 27.97 25.56
C CYS A 764 -13.77 28.41 24.42
N ARG A 765 -13.33 29.42 23.65
CA ARG A 765 -13.96 29.86 22.40
C ARG A 765 -12.99 29.66 21.23
N LEU A 766 -13.50 29.14 20.12
CA LEU A 766 -12.72 28.93 18.90
C LEU A 766 -13.07 30.00 17.85
N VAL A 767 -12.05 30.62 17.26
CA VAL A 767 -12.15 31.52 16.10
C VAL A 767 -11.39 30.89 14.94
N GLY A 768 -12.12 30.52 13.88
CA GLY A 768 -11.58 29.77 12.73
C GLY A 768 -12.39 28.49 12.45
N PRO A 769 -11.88 27.56 11.63
CA PRO A 769 -10.62 27.66 10.88
C PRO A 769 -10.67 28.76 9.82
N ASN A 770 -9.52 29.04 9.19
CA ASN A 770 -9.36 30.15 8.25
C ASN A 770 -9.65 31.53 8.89
N CYS A 771 -9.08 31.77 10.07
CA CYS A 771 -9.04 33.12 10.64
C CYS A 771 -7.82 33.86 10.04
N PRO A 772 -7.98 34.96 9.28
CA PRO A 772 -6.84 35.70 8.74
C PRO A 772 -6.08 36.50 9.82
N GLY A 773 -6.67 36.71 11.00
CA GLY A 773 -6.03 37.38 12.13
C GLY A 773 -7.03 37.94 13.16
N LEU A 774 -6.51 38.40 14.30
CA LEU A 774 -7.26 39.12 15.35
C LEU A 774 -6.75 40.56 15.50
N ILE A 775 -7.65 41.50 15.80
CA ILE A 775 -7.33 42.88 16.15
C ILE A 775 -7.63 43.08 17.64
N ARG A 776 -6.65 43.55 18.44
CA ARG A 776 -6.79 43.76 19.89
C ARG A 776 -6.47 45.21 20.30
N GLY A 777 -7.49 45.93 20.75
CA GLY A 777 -7.40 47.05 21.71
C GLY A 777 -6.69 48.33 21.25
N ALA A 778 -6.63 49.30 22.18
CA ALA A 778 -6.25 50.70 21.96
C ALA A 778 -4.83 50.94 21.40
N ASN A 779 -3.95 49.93 21.41
CA ASN A 779 -2.58 49.99 20.86
C ASN A 779 -2.42 49.22 19.53
N ALA A 780 -3.52 48.81 18.89
CA ALA A 780 -3.46 48.16 17.59
C ALA A 780 -2.91 49.13 16.52
N LYS A 781 -2.20 48.58 15.53
CA LYS A 781 -1.85 49.33 14.32
C LYS A 781 -3.15 49.91 13.72
N PRO A 782 -3.13 51.14 13.17
CA PRO A 782 -4.31 51.68 12.51
C PRO A 782 -4.85 50.71 11.47
N VAL A 783 -6.07 50.25 11.67
CA VAL A 783 -6.74 49.36 10.73
C VAL A 783 -7.77 50.18 9.96
N VAL A 784 -7.65 50.16 8.64
CA VAL A 784 -8.69 50.62 7.73
C VAL A 784 -9.32 49.41 7.09
N SER A 785 -10.65 49.32 7.16
CA SER A 785 -11.40 48.19 6.62
C SER A 785 -12.38 48.65 5.55
N PHE A 786 -12.63 47.78 4.58
CA PHE A 786 -13.68 47.93 3.59
C PHE A 786 -14.53 46.65 3.61
N ILE A 787 -15.85 46.81 3.69
CA ILE A 787 -16.78 45.69 3.59
C ILE A 787 -17.34 45.64 2.17
N ALA A 788 -16.94 44.63 1.40
CA ALA A 788 -17.53 44.37 0.09
C ALA A 788 -18.98 43.85 0.23
N GLY A 789 -19.84 44.14 -0.76
CA GLY A 789 -21.20 43.59 -0.83
C GLY A 789 -22.26 44.33 -0.02
N VAL A 790 -22.00 45.58 0.39
CA VAL A 790 -22.97 46.45 1.09
C VAL A 790 -24.23 46.74 0.25
N THR A 791 -24.14 46.63 -1.08
CA THR A 791 -25.23 46.81 -2.06
C THR A 791 -26.09 45.56 -2.26
N ALA A 792 -25.88 44.49 -1.48
CA ALA A 792 -26.67 43.27 -1.59
C ALA A 792 -28.18 43.55 -1.31
N PRO A 793 -29.12 42.96 -2.08
CA PRO A 793 -30.55 43.17 -1.89
C PRO A 793 -31.05 42.79 -0.49
N PRO A 794 -32.11 43.44 0.03
CA PRO A 794 -32.71 43.08 1.31
C PRO A 794 -33.05 41.57 1.37
N GLY A 795 -32.53 40.88 2.38
CA GLY A 795 -32.77 39.44 2.59
C GLY A 795 -31.63 38.49 2.17
N ARG A 796 -30.58 38.96 1.48
CA ARG A 796 -29.40 38.12 1.22
C ARG A 796 -28.40 38.16 2.38
N ARG A 797 -28.02 36.98 2.89
CA ARG A 797 -26.96 36.82 3.90
C ARG A 797 -25.60 36.67 3.22
N MET A 798 -24.59 37.42 3.67
CA MET A 798 -23.21 37.23 3.22
C MET A 798 -22.66 35.89 3.75
N GLY A 799 -21.79 35.25 2.96
CA GLY A 799 -21.17 33.97 3.34
C GLY A 799 -20.36 34.04 4.64
N HIS A 800 -19.98 32.86 5.16
CA HIS A 800 -19.30 32.61 6.43
C HIS A 800 -17.87 33.20 6.55
N ALA A 801 -17.51 34.22 5.78
CA ALA A 801 -16.23 34.90 5.90
C ALA A 801 -16.14 35.62 7.27
N GLY A 802 -15.48 34.95 8.21
CA GLY A 802 -14.51 35.53 9.16
C GLY A 802 -15.00 36.42 10.30
N ALA A 803 -16.30 36.69 10.46
CA ALA A 803 -16.80 37.46 11.59
C ALA A 803 -18.01 36.78 12.22
N ILE A 804 -17.80 36.09 13.35
CA ILE A 804 -18.90 35.66 14.22
C ILE A 804 -19.46 36.91 14.89
N ILE A 805 -20.63 37.38 14.43
CA ILE A 805 -21.51 38.20 15.25
C ILE A 805 -22.62 37.25 15.74
N SER A 806 -22.62 36.95 17.04
CA SER A 806 -23.63 36.12 17.68
C SER A 806 -25.03 36.74 17.55
N GLY A 807 -26.07 35.89 17.53
CA GLY A 807 -27.47 36.35 17.58
C GLY A 807 -28.11 36.80 16.27
N GLY A 808 -27.65 36.33 15.10
CA GLY A 808 -28.32 36.59 13.82
C GLY A 808 -28.05 37.97 13.19
N LYS A 809 -27.11 38.73 13.75
CA LYS A 809 -26.73 40.08 13.32
C LYS A 809 -25.66 40.10 12.21
N GLY A 810 -25.80 39.26 11.18
CA GLY A 810 -24.77 39.07 10.12
C GLY A 810 -24.83 40.03 8.92
N THR A 811 -25.54 41.16 9.01
CA THR A 811 -25.68 42.12 7.91
C THR A 811 -24.39 42.92 7.70
N ALA A 812 -24.20 43.48 6.49
CA ALA A 812 -23.08 44.39 6.23
C ALA A 812 -23.09 45.57 7.22
N ALA A 813 -24.26 46.13 7.54
CA ALA A 813 -24.41 47.21 8.51
C ALA A 813 -23.88 46.85 9.91
N HIS A 814 -24.25 45.69 10.46
CA HIS A 814 -23.77 45.28 11.78
C HIS A 814 -22.26 44.97 11.79
N LYS A 815 -21.71 44.47 10.67
CA LYS A 815 -20.26 44.28 10.56
C LYS A 815 -19.50 45.61 10.52
N ILE A 816 -20.05 46.63 9.83
CA ILE A 816 -19.48 47.99 9.82
C ILE A 816 -19.52 48.57 11.24
N GLU A 817 -20.63 48.41 11.95
CA GLU A 817 -20.80 48.90 13.31
C GLU A 817 -19.83 48.24 14.29
N ALA A 818 -19.72 46.90 14.28
CA ALA A 818 -18.78 46.17 15.12
C ALA A 818 -17.32 46.54 14.87
N LEU A 819 -16.93 46.79 13.61
CA LEU A 819 -15.59 47.27 13.27
C LEU A 819 -15.35 48.69 13.80
N LYS A 820 -16.34 49.58 13.66
CA LYS A 820 -16.25 50.95 14.21
C LYS A 820 -16.14 50.96 15.74
N GLU A 821 -16.93 50.12 16.42
CA GLU A 821 -16.84 49.93 17.88
C GLU A 821 -15.46 49.41 18.30
N ALA A 822 -14.83 48.57 17.48
CA ALA A 822 -13.48 48.07 17.69
C ALA A 822 -12.36 49.08 17.34
N GLY A 823 -12.70 50.33 17.00
CA GLY A 823 -11.73 51.37 16.65
C GLY A 823 -11.17 51.28 15.22
N VAL A 824 -11.79 50.49 14.35
CA VAL A 824 -11.39 50.35 12.94
C VAL A 824 -12.08 51.42 12.08
N THR A 825 -11.30 52.12 11.26
CA THR A 825 -11.88 53.05 10.29
C THR A 825 -12.44 52.28 9.11
N VAL A 826 -13.77 52.29 8.96
CA VAL A 826 -14.44 51.60 7.85
C VAL A 826 -14.71 52.58 6.72
N VAL A 827 -14.12 52.36 5.56
CA VAL A 827 -14.34 53.16 4.34
C VAL A 827 -15.44 52.55 3.47
N MET A 828 -16.13 53.41 2.71
CA MET A 828 -17.22 52.97 1.82
C MET A 828 -16.74 52.59 0.41
N SER A 829 -15.49 52.92 0.08
CA SER A 829 -14.84 52.57 -1.19
C SER A 829 -13.40 52.11 -0.95
N PRO A 830 -12.92 51.04 -1.61
CA PRO A 830 -11.53 50.61 -1.53
C PRO A 830 -10.53 51.73 -1.86
N ALA A 831 -10.89 52.64 -2.78
CA ALA A 831 -10.05 53.77 -3.19
C ALA A 831 -9.72 54.73 -2.03
N GLN A 832 -10.54 54.72 -0.97
CA GLN A 832 -10.33 55.57 0.21
C GLN A 832 -9.41 54.92 1.25
N MET A 833 -9.03 53.65 1.09
CA MET A 833 -8.24 52.92 2.09
C MET A 833 -6.87 53.56 2.33
N GLY A 834 -6.14 53.88 1.25
CA GLY A 834 -4.81 54.49 1.33
C GLY A 834 -4.83 55.86 2.00
N ILE A 835 -5.74 56.75 1.59
CA ILE A 835 -5.89 58.09 2.16
C ILE A 835 -6.29 58.03 3.64
N SER A 836 -7.22 57.13 3.99
CA SER A 836 -7.70 57.00 5.37
C SER A 836 -6.63 56.41 6.30
N LEU A 837 -5.81 55.51 5.78
CA LEU A 837 -4.67 54.93 6.51
C LEU A 837 -3.57 55.97 6.70
N ALA A 838 -3.23 56.72 5.64
CA ALA A 838 -2.28 57.83 5.72
C ALA A 838 -2.69 58.86 6.77
N ARG A 839 -3.98 59.26 6.83
CA ARG A 839 -4.47 60.15 7.90
C ARG A 839 -4.20 59.59 9.29
N HIS A 840 -4.48 58.31 9.54
CA HIS A 840 -4.24 57.73 10.87
C HIS A 840 -2.77 57.60 11.23
N VAL A 841 -1.90 57.38 10.24
CA VAL A 841 -0.46 57.23 10.45
C VAL A 841 0.24 58.59 10.61
N TYR A 842 -0.23 59.64 9.93
CA TYR A 842 0.43 60.95 9.89
C TYR A 842 -0.26 62.06 10.70
N HIS A 843 -1.39 61.79 11.37
CA HIS A 843 -2.01 62.77 12.28
C HIS A 843 -1.12 63.02 13.51
N GLY A 844 -0.40 64.16 13.48
CA GLY A 844 0.47 64.62 14.56
C GLY A 844 1.72 65.38 14.07
N GLN A 845 2.06 65.30 12.78
CA GLN A 845 3.16 66.05 12.19
C GLN A 845 2.64 67.12 11.21
N PRO A 846 2.82 68.43 11.52
CA PRO A 846 2.55 69.46 10.53
C PRO A 846 3.54 69.31 9.36
N GLY A 847 3.05 69.03 8.15
CA GLY A 847 3.86 69.02 6.92
C GLY A 847 3.99 67.68 6.17
N ALA A 848 3.35 66.60 6.62
CA ALA A 848 3.31 65.35 5.87
C ALA A 848 2.11 65.35 4.88
N HIS A 849 2.32 65.91 3.69
CA HIS A 849 1.43 65.79 2.55
C HIS A 849 1.84 64.64 1.64
#